data_AF-A0A969MMV4-F1
#
_entry.id   AF-A0A969MMV4-F1
#
_cell.length_a   1.000
_cell.length_b   1.000
_cell.length_c   1.000
_cell.angle_alpha   90.00
_cell.angle_beta   90.00
_cell.angle_gamma   90.00
#
_symmetry.space_group_name_H-M   'P 1'
#
loop_
_entity.id
_entity.type
_entity.pdbx_description
1 polymer ?
#
loop_
_entity_poly.entity_id
_entity_poly.type
_entity_poly.pdbx_seq_one_letter_code
_entity_poly.pdbx_strand_id
1 'polypeptide(L)'
;MRFNEFKQTLNEGITHIEELPIDEFIQAIKNLNMYEITEKVDGANVQFGIDNNGKFFTSREGKGGNRYYSVADWGNKFWETGFKSAHSALEPIAKKVLKPGETVEAEILFGELPNTVPYSGDKNQIILLRPIEGTPNIERIADKLEGYTTTITLDKVPYTEDGETIQYRPEEHVWTITKTPYVPSESLTKQEATTEITKRIKELEAYLKQEIQIDSISMPIPELLAIKFNQRPEKIDQATWQDLKEKIKTKREEILQHIQSLQLNVKDVLLNHLVRKVRSKFGPELDNGGWIEGVVMRHKDTGKQFKLVDKSVFTALNTFYHEIISQITDHRAADGIKNTLMRGMASSIGHPNLGTTAAKKYIQSHGKTQQEVLTNLGHNIDVNQTKTTWLKLINDAKQRLEKLLKDYKKSNRNINLNINNKDRMFSHTGAASKKTLQTFAEFKQFLNTTETAIQQATTGGDLVNILVGDKLKAVSESKLTEGGHAVPNAGAITREEIPPTIQKLSSIINIPAIMLKSNMLGSAGKTALSGDIDIALDENTYHQDELHEKLKATLGESNVKILHGFNIVSISFPIENYDDSIQTDKPRTGRVQIDLMLGKPNWLKFGYFSAGDRSEYKGLFRTVLLIATAASFGQAVLNKDNEIVGKLGPVFLLNLGVRIQAKKRKYNKKGEMLKGEEKVSLNDFKREFPEADIDRYGNKFVIDEPNEVAKFLFGDVKPNITASDLDTFEEVIALIKQKPTEIQNFIKAKATERLKAAGHDFPEDLI
;
A
#
# COMPACT_ATOMS: atom_id res chain seq x y z
N MET A 1 14.27 -28.15 -16.50
CA MET A 1 15.54 -27.45 -16.19
C MET A 1 15.21 -25.96 -16.17
N ARG A 2 15.40 -25.30 -15.01
CA ARG A 2 15.41 -23.82 -14.80
C ARG A 2 14.06 -23.08 -15.01
N PHE A 3 13.70 -22.01 -14.31
CA PHE A 3 14.16 -21.30 -13.11
C PHE A 3 12.96 -20.38 -12.77
N ASN A 4 11.98 -20.85 -11.99
CA ASN A 4 10.91 -19.98 -11.46
C ASN A 4 11.16 -19.80 -9.96
N GLU A 5 12.14 -18.94 -9.65
CA GLU A 5 12.28 -18.38 -8.32
C GLU A 5 11.36 -17.17 -8.18
N PHE A 6 10.37 -17.33 -7.30
CA PHE A 6 10.07 -16.40 -6.21
C PHE A 6 10.11 -14.91 -6.54
N LYS A 7 8.91 -14.33 -6.67
CA LYS A 7 8.69 -12.92 -6.41
C LYS A 7 7.73 -12.75 -5.24
N GLN A 8 8.32 -12.64 -4.05
CA GLN A 8 7.65 -12.05 -2.89
C GLN A 8 7.35 -10.59 -3.22
N THR A 9 6.08 -10.31 -3.52
CA THR A 9 5.50 -8.97 -3.35
C THR A 9 5.77 -8.50 -1.93
N LEU A 10 6.39 -7.33 -1.79
CA LEU A 10 6.54 -6.57 -0.55
C LEU A 10 5.14 -6.24 0.03
N ASN A 11 4.57 -7.20 0.75
CA ASN A 11 3.77 -6.91 1.93
C ASN A 11 4.77 -6.78 3.09
N GLU A 12 4.73 -5.69 3.84
CA GLU A 12 5.67 -5.32 4.92
C GLU A 12 5.59 -6.23 6.19
N GLY A 13 5.37 -7.53 5.98
CA GLY A 13 5.43 -8.57 7.01
C GLY A 13 5.80 -9.92 6.40
N ILE A 14 6.54 -10.72 7.17
CA ILE A 14 6.88 -12.10 6.81
C ILE A 14 5.58 -12.88 6.52
N THR A 15 5.49 -13.55 5.36
CA THR A 15 4.30 -14.30 4.91
C THR A 15 3.96 -15.44 5.87
N HIS A 16 2.67 -15.67 6.15
CA HIS A 16 2.25 -16.83 6.93
C HIS A 16 2.42 -18.12 6.12
N ILE A 17 2.77 -19.23 6.79
CA ILE A 17 3.00 -20.50 6.11
C ILE A 17 1.82 -20.94 5.24
N GLU A 18 0.57 -20.79 5.71
CA GLU A 18 -0.63 -21.16 4.94
C GLU A 18 -0.97 -20.20 3.79
N GLU A 19 -0.27 -19.09 3.66
CA GLU A 19 -0.42 -18.11 2.59
C GLU A 19 0.68 -18.24 1.52
N LEU A 20 1.61 -19.18 1.70
CA LEU A 20 2.62 -19.49 0.70
C LEU A 20 1.97 -20.09 -0.56
N PRO A 21 2.53 -19.82 -1.76
CA PRO A 21 2.20 -20.57 -2.97
C PRO A 21 2.25 -22.08 -2.71
N ILE A 22 1.32 -22.84 -3.31
CA ILE A 22 1.10 -24.26 -2.99
C ILE A 22 2.40 -25.08 -3.10
N ASP A 23 3.17 -24.87 -4.17
CA ASP A 23 4.43 -25.57 -4.38
C ASP A 23 5.49 -25.20 -3.33
N GLU A 24 5.59 -23.91 -3.00
CA GLU A 24 6.51 -23.42 -1.96
C GLU A 24 6.13 -23.96 -0.59
N PHE A 25 4.83 -24.04 -0.28
CA PHE A 25 4.32 -24.66 0.93
C PHE A 25 4.76 -26.12 1.03
N ILE A 26 4.49 -26.92 -0.01
CA ILE A 26 4.85 -28.35 -0.02
C ILE A 26 6.36 -28.54 0.13
N GLN A 27 7.17 -27.74 -0.59
CA GLN A 27 8.62 -27.80 -0.51
C GLN A 27 9.15 -27.39 0.87
N ALA A 28 8.59 -26.33 1.46
CA ALA A 28 8.97 -25.89 2.81
C ALA A 28 8.70 -26.99 3.85
N ILE A 29 7.55 -27.65 3.78
CA ILE A 29 7.20 -28.73 4.72
C ILE A 29 8.07 -29.98 4.53
N LYS A 30 8.40 -30.34 3.28
CA LYS A 30 9.28 -31.49 3.01
C LYS A 30 10.72 -31.27 3.45
N ASN A 31 11.16 -30.01 3.50
CA ASN A 31 12.55 -29.63 3.76
C ASN A 31 12.68 -28.80 5.05
N LEU A 32 11.87 -29.06 6.08
CA LEU A 32 11.89 -28.29 7.35
C LEU A 32 13.29 -28.24 8.01
N ASN A 33 14.12 -29.27 7.79
CA ASN A 33 15.52 -29.33 8.27
C ASN A 33 16.45 -28.26 7.65
N MET A 34 16.08 -27.71 6.49
CA MET A 34 16.81 -26.62 5.81
C MET A 34 16.51 -25.25 6.42
N TYR A 35 15.56 -25.17 7.35
CA TYR A 35 15.18 -23.92 7.99
C TYR A 35 15.79 -23.79 9.38
N GLU A 36 16.23 -22.58 9.67
CA GLU A 36 16.51 -22.10 11.01
C GLU A 36 15.19 -21.58 11.59
N ILE A 37 14.83 -22.07 12.77
CA ILE A 37 13.57 -21.71 13.44
C ILE A 37 13.89 -20.84 14.64
N THR A 38 13.35 -19.62 14.64
CA THR A 38 13.54 -18.66 15.72
C THR A 38 12.21 -18.21 16.29
N GLU A 39 12.19 -17.81 17.56
CA GLU A 39 11.01 -17.23 18.19
C GLU A 39 10.55 -15.99 17.42
N LYS A 40 9.25 -15.94 17.07
CA LYS A 40 8.64 -14.70 16.60
C LYS A 40 8.31 -13.88 17.84
N VAL A 41 9.15 -12.88 18.11
CA VAL A 41 8.97 -11.98 19.24
C VAL A 41 7.77 -11.07 18.98
N ASP A 42 6.90 -10.97 19.98
CA ASP A 42 5.72 -10.09 19.97
C ASP A 42 6.09 -8.76 20.66
N GLY A 43 6.79 -7.87 19.95
CA GLY A 43 7.31 -6.63 20.49
C GLY A 43 6.97 -5.41 19.64
N ALA A 44 7.84 -4.41 19.67
CA ALA A 44 7.75 -3.24 18.80
C ALA A 44 8.95 -3.16 17.84
N ASN A 45 8.68 -3.26 16.55
CA ASN A 45 9.71 -3.16 15.51
C ASN A 45 10.41 -1.80 15.50
N VAL A 46 11.73 -1.80 15.36
CA VAL A 46 12.56 -0.60 15.15
C VAL A 46 13.72 -0.95 14.22
N GLN A 47 14.10 -0.01 13.37
CA GLN A 47 15.35 -0.09 12.61
C GLN A 47 16.37 0.86 13.23
N PHE A 48 17.64 0.48 13.21
CA PHE A 48 18.72 1.40 13.57
C PHE A 48 19.88 1.24 12.59
N GLY A 49 20.57 2.34 12.33
CA GLY A 49 21.59 2.36 11.29
C GLY A 49 22.50 3.59 11.38
N ILE A 50 23.50 3.59 10.51
CA ILE A 50 24.34 4.75 10.25
C ILE A 50 24.04 5.19 8.81
N ASP A 51 23.57 6.42 8.62
CA ASP A 51 23.30 6.94 7.28
C ASP A 51 24.59 7.09 6.46
N ASN A 52 24.47 7.42 5.17
CA ASN A 52 25.63 7.63 4.29
C ASN A 52 26.55 8.78 4.74
N ASN A 53 26.04 9.69 5.59
CA ASN A 53 26.80 10.81 6.15
C ASN A 53 27.44 10.47 7.51
N GLY A 54 27.34 9.23 7.98
CA GLY A 54 27.90 8.80 9.26
C GLY A 54 27.06 9.18 10.49
N LYS A 55 25.80 9.59 10.31
CA LYS A 55 24.89 9.91 11.42
C LYS A 55 24.10 8.68 11.86
N PHE A 56 24.01 8.49 13.17
CA PHE A 56 23.16 7.45 13.76
C PHE A 56 21.69 7.84 13.62
N PHE A 57 20.84 6.83 13.42
CA PHE A 57 19.40 7.01 13.46
C PHE A 57 18.70 5.77 14.04
N THR A 58 17.51 5.98 14.59
CA THR A 58 16.48 4.95 14.68
C THR A 58 15.32 5.27 13.76
N SER A 59 14.61 4.26 13.28
CA SER A 59 13.55 4.45 12.28
C SER A 59 12.38 3.50 12.51
N ARG A 60 11.20 4.01 12.19
CA ARG A 60 9.94 3.29 12.09
C ARG A 60 9.41 3.27 10.65
N GLU A 61 10.23 3.66 9.67
CA GLU A 61 9.86 3.72 8.25
C GLU A 61 9.39 2.37 7.71
N GLY A 62 9.98 1.25 8.16
CA GLY A 62 9.51 -0.10 7.85
C GLY A 62 8.10 -0.45 8.36
N LYS A 63 7.46 0.46 9.09
CA LYS A 63 6.06 0.40 9.56
C LYS A 63 5.26 1.66 9.19
N GLY A 64 5.73 2.42 8.19
CA GLY A 64 5.10 3.67 7.75
C GLY A 64 5.30 4.85 8.71
N GLY A 65 6.24 4.76 9.66
CA GLY A 65 6.66 5.85 10.55
C GLY A 65 7.82 6.68 9.99
N ASN A 66 8.46 7.47 10.85
CA ASN A 66 9.56 8.37 10.46
C ASN A 66 10.93 7.82 10.87
N ARG A 67 11.98 8.48 10.35
CA ARG A 67 13.37 8.36 10.79
C ARG A 67 13.71 9.45 11.81
N TYR A 68 14.45 9.10 12.85
CA TYR A 68 14.81 9.95 13.98
C TYR A 68 16.32 9.91 14.20
N TYR A 69 16.97 11.07 14.20
CA TYR A 69 18.43 11.22 14.34
C TYR A 69 18.86 11.62 15.75
N SER A 70 17.91 12.03 16.59
CA SER A 70 18.16 12.38 17.98
C SER A 70 17.04 11.91 18.91
N VAL A 71 17.37 11.78 20.20
CA VAL A 71 16.41 11.52 21.28
C VAL A 71 15.32 12.59 21.36
N ALA A 72 15.63 13.83 20.98
CA ALA A 72 14.69 14.96 21.01
C ALA A 72 13.69 14.91 19.85
N ASP A 73 13.99 14.17 18.78
CA ASP A 73 13.08 13.99 17.64
C ASP A 73 11.87 13.11 18.04
N TRP A 74 12.02 12.29 19.09
CA TRP A 74 10.92 11.54 19.70
C TRP A 74 10.08 12.45 20.61
N GLY A 75 8.75 12.31 20.51
CA GLY A 75 7.82 13.01 21.39
C GLY A 75 7.78 12.44 22.81
N ASN A 76 6.70 12.76 23.54
CA ASN A 76 6.47 12.33 24.92
C ASN A 76 5.14 11.58 25.09
N LYS A 77 4.63 10.93 24.03
CA LYS A 77 3.46 10.03 24.14
C LYS A 77 3.87 8.73 24.84
N PHE A 78 2.92 8.03 25.46
CA PHE A 78 3.23 6.80 26.21
C PHE A 78 3.95 5.75 25.37
N TRP A 79 3.51 5.58 24.11
CA TRP A 79 4.10 4.59 23.20
C TRP A 79 5.48 4.99 22.67
N GLU A 80 5.85 6.28 22.73
CA GLU A 80 7.15 6.79 22.24
C GLU A 80 8.28 6.56 23.25
N THR A 81 7.96 6.42 24.55
CA THR A 81 8.93 6.23 25.63
C THR A 81 9.91 5.08 25.36
N GLY A 82 9.39 3.93 24.92
CA GLY A 82 10.23 2.75 24.63
C GLY A 82 11.22 2.99 23.49
N PHE A 83 10.79 3.65 22.42
CA PHE A 83 11.67 3.98 21.29
C PHE A 83 12.69 5.05 21.64
N LYS A 84 12.28 6.07 22.39
CA LYS A 84 13.16 7.13 22.89
C LYS A 84 14.27 6.55 23.76
N SER A 85 13.91 5.65 24.67
CA SER A 85 14.85 4.95 25.54
C SER A 85 15.78 4.01 24.74
N ALA A 86 15.23 3.25 23.79
CA ALA A 86 16.02 2.37 22.92
C ALA A 86 17.00 3.14 22.02
N HIS A 87 16.60 4.31 21.51
CA HIS A 87 17.48 5.19 20.74
C HIS A 87 18.73 5.57 21.54
N SER A 88 18.54 6.02 22.79
CA SER A 88 19.66 6.34 23.70
C SER A 88 20.52 5.12 24.03
N ALA A 89 19.94 3.92 24.12
CA ALA A 89 20.69 2.69 24.36
C ALA A 89 21.56 2.27 23.17
N LEU A 90 21.09 2.52 21.94
CA LEU A 90 21.76 2.10 20.70
C LEU A 90 22.81 3.11 20.21
N GLU A 91 22.58 4.40 20.41
CA GLU A 91 23.46 5.47 19.93
C GLU A 91 24.97 5.27 20.27
N PRO A 92 25.38 4.94 21.51
CA PRO A 92 26.80 4.83 21.86
C PRO A 92 27.49 3.57 21.29
N ILE A 93 26.73 2.61 20.77
CA ILE A 93 27.25 1.32 20.28
C ILE A 93 27.09 1.12 18.78
N ALA A 94 26.10 1.76 18.14
CA ALA A 94 25.79 1.54 16.73
C ALA A 94 27.01 1.80 15.82
N LYS A 95 27.73 2.91 16.05
CA LYS A 95 28.95 3.25 15.29
C LYS A 95 30.12 2.28 15.47
N LYS A 96 30.09 1.43 16.51
CA LYS A 96 31.14 0.42 16.78
C LYS A 96 30.94 -0.87 16.00
N VAL A 97 29.72 -1.10 15.51
CA VAL A 97 29.30 -2.37 14.89
C VAL A 97 28.78 -2.20 13.47
N LEU A 98 28.35 -0.99 13.10
CA LEU A 98 27.84 -0.63 11.78
C LEU A 98 28.71 0.39 11.05
N LYS A 99 28.72 0.31 9.72
CA LYS A 99 29.34 1.27 8.80
C LYS A 99 28.30 2.23 8.21
N PRO A 100 28.71 3.38 7.65
CA PRO A 100 27.81 4.23 6.87
C PRO A 100 27.07 3.46 5.77
N GLY A 101 25.76 3.66 5.69
CA GLY A 101 24.85 2.95 4.78
C GLY A 101 24.35 1.59 5.29
N GLU A 102 24.77 1.13 6.47
CA GLU A 102 24.30 -0.12 7.06
C GLU A 102 23.12 0.10 8.02
N THR A 103 22.08 -0.71 7.86
CA THR A 103 20.86 -0.68 8.68
C THR A 103 20.50 -2.10 9.15
N VAL A 104 20.12 -2.21 10.43
CA VAL A 104 19.68 -3.45 11.06
C VAL A 104 18.25 -3.29 11.59
N GLU A 105 17.45 -4.33 11.41
CA GLU A 105 16.13 -4.46 12.03
C GLU A 105 16.24 -5.13 13.39
N ALA A 106 15.54 -4.57 14.37
CA ALA A 106 15.41 -5.10 15.72
C ALA A 106 13.96 -5.05 16.20
N GLU A 107 13.66 -5.87 17.20
CA GLU A 107 12.42 -5.81 17.95
C GLU A 107 12.74 -5.31 19.37
N ILE A 108 11.96 -4.36 19.90
CA ILE A 108 12.08 -3.92 21.29
C ILE A 108 10.97 -4.50 22.16
N LEU A 109 11.36 -5.01 23.33
CA LEU A 109 10.46 -5.32 24.44
C LEU A 109 10.68 -4.28 25.52
N PHE A 110 9.67 -3.44 25.78
CA PHE A 110 9.77 -2.30 26.69
C PHE A 110 8.71 -2.37 27.79
N GLY A 111 9.17 -2.48 29.05
CA GLY A 111 8.33 -2.64 30.22
C GLY A 111 7.48 -3.91 30.20
N GLU A 112 6.49 -3.98 31.08
CA GLU A 112 5.46 -5.00 31.00
C GLU A 112 4.51 -4.70 29.84
N LEU A 113 4.32 -5.67 28.94
CA LEU A 113 3.45 -5.52 27.76
C LEU A 113 2.25 -6.46 27.85
N PRO A 114 1.02 -5.99 27.58
CA PRO A 114 -0.16 -6.85 27.43
C PRO A 114 -0.21 -7.44 26.02
N ASN A 115 0.86 -8.15 25.65
CA ASN A 115 0.98 -8.81 24.37
C ASN A 115 0.52 -10.27 24.48
N THR A 116 0.61 -11.03 23.39
CA THR A 116 0.30 -12.47 23.38
C THR A 116 1.16 -13.22 24.39
N VAL A 117 2.40 -12.75 24.55
CA VAL A 117 3.34 -13.19 25.57
C VAL A 117 3.44 -12.10 26.64
N PRO A 118 3.15 -12.39 27.91
CA PRO A 118 3.37 -11.45 28.99
C PRO A 118 4.89 -11.37 29.27
N TYR A 119 5.48 -10.18 29.18
CA TYR A 119 6.89 -9.97 29.53
C TYR A 119 6.99 -9.26 30.88
N SER A 120 7.91 -9.69 31.76
CA SER A 120 7.96 -9.22 33.17
C SER A 120 8.44 -7.77 33.34
N GLY A 121 9.00 -7.15 32.29
CA GLY A 121 9.42 -5.75 32.32
C GLY A 121 10.69 -5.44 33.14
N ASP A 122 11.25 -6.41 33.87
CA ASP A 122 12.44 -6.21 34.72
C ASP A 122 13.69 -5.77 33.94
N LYS A 123 13.79 -6.20 32.68
CA LYS A 123 14.82 -5.78 31.73
C LYS A 123 14.20 -5.60 30.35
N ASN A 124 14.37 -4.41 29.78
CA ASN A 124 13.97 -4.14 28.41
C ASN A 124 14.94 -4.86 27.46
N GLN A 125 14.45 -5.35 26.33
CA GLN A 125 15.25 -6.12 25.36
C GLN A 125 15.30 -5.41 24.02
N ILE A 126 16.48 -5.30 23.43
CA ILE A 126 16.65 -5.01 22.00
C ILE A 126 17.09 -6.31 21.33
N ILE A 127 16.22 -6.86 20.49
CA ILE A 127 16.39 -8.18 19.90
C ILE A 127 16.76 -8.00 18.43
N LEU A 128 17.98 -8.37 18.08
CA LEU A 128 18.48 -8.23 16.72
C LEU A 128 17.83 -9.27 15.81
N LEU A 129 17.25 -8.81 14.70
CA LEU A 129 16.51 -9.65 13.76
C LEU A 129 17.31 -9.95 12.49
N ARG A 130 17.60 -8.94 11.67
CA ARG A 130 18.21 -9.11 10.34
C ARG A 130 18.80 -7.82 9.76
N PRO A 131 19.71 -7.91 8.77
CA PRO A 131 20.15 -6.75 8.00
C PRO A 131 19.00 -6.21 7.11
N ILE A 132 18.99 -4.89 6.87
CA ILE A 132 18.02 -4.21 5.99
C ILE A 132 18.72 -3.53 4.81
N GLU A 133 19.78 -2.76 5.07
CA GLU A 133 20.55 -2.04 4.05
C GLU A 133 22.05 -2.20 4.32
N GLY A 134 22.88 -2.12 3.28
CA GLY A 134 24.36 -2.10 3.40
C GLY A 134 25.03 -3.46 3.65
N THR A 135 24.28 -4.56 3.62
CA THR A 135 24.79 -5.93 3.88
C THR A 135 25.55 -6.13 5.21
N PRO A 136 25.10 -5.58 6.36
CA PRO A 136 25.77 -5.80 7.62
C PRO A 136 25.75 -7.28 7.99
N ASN A 137 26.89 -7.78 8.48
CA ASN A 137 27.00 -9.15 8.97
C ASN A 137 26.32 -9.24 10.35
N ILE A 138 25.09 -9.75 10.37
CA ILE A 138 24.23 -9.74 11.57
C ILE A 138 24.76 -10.68 12.64
N GLU A 139 25.35 -11.80 12.28
CA GLU A 139 25.95 -12.75 13.21
C GLU A 139 27.11 -12.09 13.97
N ARG A 140 28.01 -11.39 13.26
CA ARG A 140 29.11 -10.65 13.89
C ARG A 140 28.62 -9.51 14.79
N ILE A 141 27.54 -8.83 14.40
CA ILE A 141 26.96 -7.75 15.22
C ILE A 141 26.33 -8.35 16.47
N ALA A 142 25.57 -9.43 16.34
CA ALA A 142 24.96 -10.14 17.45
C ALA A 142 26.03 -10.67 18.41
N ASP A 143 27.09 -11.30 17.92
CA ASP A 143 28.18 -11.80 18.76
C ASP A 143 28.89 -10.69 19.55
N LYS A 144 28.97 -9.48 19.00
CA LYS A 144 29.56 -8.32 19.69
C LYS A 144 28.64 -7.66 20.70
N LEU A 145 27.32 -7.75 20.50
CA LEU A 145 26.33 -7.05 21.31
C LEU A 145 25.56 -7.97 22.27
N GLU A 146 25.62 -9.29 22.11
CA GLU A 146 24.90 -10.25 22.96
C GLU A 146 25.26 -10.02 24.44
N GLY A 147 24.24 -9.79 25.26
CA GLY A 147 24.40 -9.55 26.69
C GLY A 147 24.85 -8.14 27.06
N TYR A 148 25.12 -7.26 26.08
CA TYR A 148 25.41 -5.85 26.35
C TYR A 148 24.24 -5.24 27.12
N THR A 149 24.55 -4.66 28.29
CA THR A 149 23.56 -4.05 29.17
C THR A 149 23.92 -2.59 29.41
N THR A 150 22.91 -1.70 29.35
CA THR A 150 23.07 -0.28 29.65
C THR A 150 21.85 0.25 30.39
N THR A 151 22.04 1.27 31.21
CA THR A 151 20.96 1.98 31.91
C THR A 151 20.77 3.34 31.28
N ILE A 152 19.53 3.66 30.90
CA ILE A 152 19.13 4.93 30.31
C ILE A 152 18.19 5.65 31.26
N THR A 153 18.52 6.88 31.63
CA THR A 153 17.63 7.75 32.39
C THR A 153 16.90 8.68 31.44
N LEU A 154 15.57 8.70 31.50
CA LEU A 154 14.75 9.68 30.80
C LEU A 154 14.07 10.61 31.82
N ASP A 155 14.29 11.91 31.72
CA ASP A 155 13.80 12.89 32.72
C ASP A 155 12.29 13.12 32.68
N LYS A 156 11.65 12.90 31.53
CA LYS A 156 10.25 13.24 31.27
C LYS A 156 9.49 12.05 30.69
N VAL A 157 9.21 11.06 31.53
CA VAL A 157 8.40 9.90 31.16
C VAL A 157 6.94 10.11 31.58
N PRO A 158 5.97 10.01 30.65
CA PRO A 158 4.57 10.16 30.97
C PRO A 158 4.08 8.97 31.81
N TYR A 159 3.30 9.25 32.85
CA TYR A 159 2.58 8.25 33.65
C TYR A 159 1.16 8.75 34.01
N THR A 160 0.25 7.83 34.29
CA THR A 160 -1.09 8.11 34.80
C THR A 160 -1.51 6.98 35.74
N GLU A 161 -2.04 7.34 36.90
CA GLU A 161 -2.59 6.37 37.88
C GLU A 161 -4.11 6.25 37.76
N ASP A 162 -4.77 7.34 37.33
CA ASP A 162 -6.21 7.49 37.34
C ASP A 162 -6.84 7.35 35.95
N GLY A 163 -6.04 7.35 34.87
CA GLY A 163 -6.53 7.42 33.49
C GLY A 163 -7.17 8.77 33.14
N GLU A 164 -6.93 9.81 33.93
CA GLU A 164 -7.49 11.14 33.75
C GLU A 164 -6.39 12.18 33.56
N THR A 165 -5.33 12.11 34.35
CA THR A 165 -4.25 13.08 34.36
C THR A 165 -2.95 12.44 33.92
N ILE A 166 -2.24 13.09 33.00
CA ILE A 166 -0.89 12.70 32.60
C ILE A 166 0.10 13.53 33.41
N GLN A 167 0.95 12.84 34.16
CA GLN A 167 2.04 13.40 34.93
C GLN A 167 3.37 12.95 34.30
N TYR A 168 4.46 13.64 34.64
CA TYR A 168 5.80 13.31 34.13
C TYR A 168 6.73 13.06 35.30
N ARG A 169 7.56 12.03 35.19
CA ARG A 169 8.60 11.72 36.16
C ARG A 169 9.85 11.20 35.46
N PRO A 170 11.03 11.30 36.11
CA PRO A 170 12.19 10.58 35.66
C PRO A 170 11.99 9.07 35.84
N GLU A 171 12.39 8.28 34.85
CA GLU A 171 12.47 6.82 34.97
C GLU A 171 13.82 6.30 34.45
N GLU A 172 14.30 5.23 35.08
CA GLU A 172 15.47 4.49 34.64
C GLU A 172 15.04 3.23 33.89
N HIS A 173 15.66 3.00 32.74
CA HIS A 173 15.40 1.88 31.87
C HIS A 173 16.67 1.07 31.67
N VAL A 174 16.68 -0.15 32.18
CA VAL A 174 17.75 -1.11 31.90
C VAL A 174 17.45 -1.81 30.58
N TRP A 175 18.38 -1.72 29.63
CA TRP A 175 18.32 -2.40 28.34
C TRP A 175 19.36 -3.50 28.26
N THR A 176 18.96 -4.63 27.67
CA THR A 176 19.87 -5.71 27.28
C THR A 176 19.71 -5.97 25.78
N ILE A 177 20.83 -6.18 25.08
CA ILE A 177 20.80 -6.55 23.66
C ILE A 177 21.00 -8.06 23.55
N THR A 178 20.19 -8.70 22.71
CA THR A 178 20.22 -10.14 22.52
C THR A 178 19.87 -10.51 21.08
N LYS A 179 20.27 -11.70 20.66
CA LYS A 179 19.86 -12.34 19.42
C LYS A 179 18.49 -13.00 19.57
N THR A 180 17.84 -13.18 18.44
CA THR A 180 16.57 -13.90 18.40
C THR A 180 16.76 -15.34 18.94
N PRO A 181 15.92 -15.80 19.89
CA PRO A 181 16.03 -17.15 20.44
C PRO A 181 15.79 -18.22 19.38
N TYR A 182 16.63 -19.26 19.39
CA TYR A 182 16.39 -20.47 18.62
C TYR A 182 15.27 -21.28 19.24
N VAL A 183 14.38 -21.82 18.39
CA VAL A 183 13.37 -22.78 18.81
C VAL A 183 13.83 -24.18 18.39
N PRO A 184 14.13 -25.07 19.35
CA PRO A 184 14.58 -26.42 19.05
C PRO A 184 13.52 -27.21 18.24
N SER A 185 13.96 -27.92 17.21
CA SER A 185 13.08 -28.62 16.26
C SER A 185 13.05 -30.13 16.44
N GLU A 186 13.63 -30.67 17.51
CA GLU A 186 13.73 -32.12 17.77
C GLU A 186 12.35 -32.75 17.96
N SER A 187 11.35 -31.96 18.35
CA SER A 187 9.95 -32.39 18.42
C SER A 187 9.38 -32.80 17.06
N LEU A 188 9.87 -32.22 15.96
CA LEU A 188 9.48 -32.57 14.59
C LEU A 188 10.13 -33.86 14.11
N THR A 189 11.32 -34.20 14.63
CA THR A 189 12.04 -35.43 14.27
C THR A 189 11.47 -36.68 14.95
N LYS A 190 10.51 -36.51 15.87
CA LYS A 190 9.79 -37.64 16.46
C LYS A 190 8.96 -38.34 15.38
N GLN A 191 9.01 -39.67 15.38
CA GLN A 191 8.36 -40.50 14.38
C GLN A 191 6.87 -40.19 14.22
N GLU A 192 6.16 -39.92 15.32
CA GLU A 192 4.74 -39.56 15.32
C GLU A 192 4.47 -38.25 14.54
N ALA A 193 5.25 -37.19 14.83
CA ALA A 193 5.11 -35.90 14.18
C ALA A 193 5.43 -35.98 12.68
N THR A 194 6.54 -36.64 12.34
CA THR A 194 6.96 -36.85 10.94
C THR A 194 5.91 -37.66 10.18
N THR A 195 5.32 -38.69 10.80
CA THR A 195 4.29 -39.53 10.19
C THR A 195 3.02 -38.73 9.89
N GLU A 196 2.55 -37.93 10.86
CA GLU A 196 1.34 -37.12 10.67
C GLU A 196 1.55 -36.00 9.63
N ILE A 197 2.67 -35.28 9.67
CA ILE A 197 3.01 -34.27 8.64
C ILE A 197 3.05 -34.91 7.26
N THR A 198 3.74 -36.05 7.12
CA THR A 198 3.84 -36.79 5.85
C THR A 198 2.47 -37.22 5.35
N LYS A 199 1.60 -37.71 6.24
CA LYS A 199 0.23 -38.11 5.90
C LYS A 199 -0.57 -36.92 5.37
N ARG A 200 -0.57 -35.78 6.06
CA ARG A 200 -1.32 -34.58 5.65
C ARG A 200 -0.81 -33.98 4.34
N ILE A 201 0.51 -34.01 4.12
CA ILE A 201 1.09 -33.60 2.83
C ILE A 201 0.66 -34.55 1.71
N LYS A 202 0.66 -35.87 1.96
CA LYS A 202 0.15 -36.83 0.97
C LYS A 202 -1.33 -36.63 0.64
N GLU A 203 -2.16 -36.24 1.61
CA GLU A 203 -3.56 -35.88 1.39
C GLU A 203 -3.68 -34.67 0.45
N LEU A 204 -2.90 -33.61 0.69
CA LEU A 204 -2.85 -32.44 -0.19
C LEU A 204 -2.36 -32.79 -1.60
N GLU A 205 -1.28 -33.54 -1.72
CA GLU A 205 -0.74 -33.98 -3.02
C GLU A 205 -1.71 -34.89 -3.77
N ALA A 206 -2.43 -35.77 -3.06
CA ALA A 206 -3.46 -36.62 -3.65
C ALA A 206 -4.63 -35.79 -4.17
N TYR A 207 -5.07 -34.78 -3.41
CA TYR A 207 -6.12 -33.86 -3.86
C TYR A 207 -5.70 -33.09 -5.12
N LEU A 208 -4.48 -32.53 -5.15
CA LEU A 208 -3.95 -31.82 -6.32
C LEU A 208 -3.84 -32.71 -7.57
N LYS A 209 -3.71 -34.03 -7.42
CA LYS A 209 -3.69 -34.98 -8.55
C LYS A 209 -5.07 -35.38 -9.05
N GLN A 210 -6.16 -35.00 -8.36
CA GLN A 210 -7.50 -35.32 -8.81
C GLN A 210 -7.83 -34.62 -10.12
N GLU A 211 -8.51 -35.34 -11.01
CA GLU A 211 -9.15 -34.72 -12.17
C GLU A 211 -10.47 -34.10 -11.73
N ILE A 212 -10.71 -32.87 -12.18
CA ILE A 212 -11.97 -32.18 -11.98
C ILE A 212 -12.70 -32.06 -13.31
N GLN A 213 -13.96 -32.50 -13.28
CA GLN A 213 -14.87 -32.40 -14.40
C GLN A 213 -15.74 -31.14 -14.25
N ILE A 214 -15.73 -30.29 -15.28
CA ILE A 214 -16.61 -29.14 -15.44
C ILE A 214 -17.20 -29.22 -16.84
N ASP A 215 -18.48 -29.63 -16.93
CA ASP A 215 -19.14 -29.96 -18.19
C ASP A 215 -18.30 -30.94 -19.05
N SER A 216 -17.81 -30.49 -20.21
CA SER A 216 -16.99 -31.27 -21.14
C SER A 216 -15.48 -31.19 -20.88
N ILE A 217 -15.04 -30.43 -19.87
CA ILE A 217 -13.64 -30.28 -19.51
C ILE A 217 -13.32 -31.24 -18.36
N SER A 218 -12.34 -32.13 -18.57
CA SER A 218 -11.66 -32.86 -17.50
C SER A 218 -10.19 -32.47 -17.51
N MET A 219 -9.66 -32.04 -16.36
CA MET A 219 -8.23 -31.80 -16.19
C MET A 219 -7.82 -31.86 -14.72
N PRO A 220 -6.52 -32.08 -14.43
CA PRO A 220 -5.98 -31.98 -13.08
C PRO A 220 -6.17 -30.58 -12.46
N ILE A 221 -6.27 -30.52 -11.13
CA ILE A 221 -6.43 -29.26 -10.38
C ILE A 221 -5.37 -28.18 -10.74
N PRO A 222 -4.06 -28.48 -10.80
CA PRO A 222 -3.05 -27.48 -11.16
C PRO A 222 -3.28 -26.85 -12.53
N GLU A 223 -3.71 -27.65 -13.50
CA GLU A 223 -4.02 -27.16 -14.85
C GLU A 223 -5.24 -26.25 -14.82
N LEU A 224 -6.29 -26.63 -14.08
CA LEU A 224 -7.48 -25.80 -13.89
C LEU A 224 -7.13 -24.47 -13.23
N LEU A 225 -6.24 -24.45 -12.24
CA LEU A 225 -5.77 -23.23 -11.57
C LEU A 225 -4.89 -22.36 -12.50
N ALA A 226 -4.20 -22.97 -13.47
CA ALA A 226 -3.34 -22.29 -14.42
C ALA A 226 -4.07 -21.68 -15.64
N ILE A 227 -5.34 -22.06 -15.91
CA ILE A 227 -6.12 -21.51 -17.04
C ILE A 227 -6.09 -19.96 -17.05
N LYS A 228 -5.73 -19.38 -18.19
CA LYS A 228 -5.80 -17.93 -18.40
C LYS A 228 -7.12 -17.58 -19.08
N PHE A 229 -7.94 -16.76 -18.43
CA PHE A 229 -9.28 -16.41 -18.94
C PHE A 229 -9.30 -15.36 -20.07
N ASN A 230 -8.13 -14.98 -20.58
CA ASN A 230 -7.95 -13.99 -21.64
C ASN A 230 -7.93 -14.61 -23.05
N GLN A 231 -7.80 -15.93 -23.18
CA GLN A 231 -7.80 -16.64 -24.45
C GLN A 231 -9.04 -17.55 -24.54
N ARG A 232 -9.91 -17.30 -25.53
CA ARG A 232 -11.06 -18.16 -25.84
C ARG A 232 -10.56 -19.31 -26.73
N PRO A 233 -10.81 -20.58 -26.40
CA PRO A 233 -10.50 -21.68 -27.32
C PRO A 233 -11.24 -21.53 -28.65
N GLU A 234 -10.55 -21.72 -29.78
CA GLU A 234 -11.11 -21.51 -31.14
C GLU A 234 -12.37 -22.34 -31.40
N LYS A 235 -12.49 -23.49 -30.75
CA LYS A 235 -13.58 -24.48 -30.93
C LYS A 235 -14.81 -24.25 -30.04
N ILE A 236 -14.81 -23.22 -29.17
CA ILE A 236 -15.91 -22.95 -28.23
C ILE A 236 -16.50 -21.58 -28.54
N ASP A 237 -17.81 -21.50 -28.80
CA ASP A 237 -18.49 -20.24 -29.07
C ASP A 237 -18.44 -19.26 -27.87
N GLN A 238 -18.73 -18.00 -28.12
CA GLN A 238 -18.58 -16.94 -27.12
C GLN A 238 -19.57 -17.05 -25.95
N ALA A 239 -20.75 -17.65 -26.14
CA ALA A 239 -21.74 -17.82 -25.09
C ALA A 239 -21.35 -19.00 -24.19
N THR A 240 -21.02 -20.14 -24.79
CA THR A 240 -20.51 -21.33 -24.09
C THR A 240 -19.23 -21.03 -23.32
N TRP A 241 -18.32 -20.21 -23.88
CA TRP A 241 -17.10 -19.80 -23.17
C TRP A 241 -17.36 -18.91 -21.94
N GLN A 242 -18.39 -18.05 -21.97
CA GLN A 242 -18.71 -17.20 -20.80
C GLN A 242 -19.34 -18.01 -19.67
N ASP A 243 -20.27 -18.92 -20.00
CA ASP A 243 -20.86 -19.85 -19.05
C ASP A 243 -19.79 -20.75 -18.40
N LEU A 244 -18.94 -21.35 -19.23
CA LEU A 244 -17.82 -22.16 -18.77
C LEU A 244 -16.83 -21.37 -17.91
N LYS A 245 -16.56 -20.11 -18.24
CA LYS A 245 -15.66 -19.23 -17.47
C LYS A 245 -16.19 -18.96 -16.06
N GLU A 246 -17.48 -18.68 -15.90
CA GLU A 246 -18.07 -18.49 -14.57
C GLU A 246 -18.05 -19.80 -13.77
N LYS A 247 -18.39 -20.94 -14.39
CA LYS A 247 -18.28 -22.25 -13.76
C LYS A 247 -16.85 -22.57 -13.30
N ILE A 248 -15.84 -22.29 -14.13
CA ILE A 248 -14.43 -22.47 -13.76
C ILE A 248 -14.05 -21.54 -12.59
N LYS A 249 -14.49 -20.27 -12.58
CA LYS A 249 -14.21 -19.35 -11.46
C LYS A 249 -14.81 -19.84 -10.15
N THR A 250 -16.09 -20.21 -10.14
CA THR A 250 -16.75 -20.77 -8.95
C THR A 250 -16.02 -22.03 -8.48
N LYS A 251 -15.69 -22.94 -9.39
CA LYS A 251 -14.95 -24.16 -9.04
C LYS A 251 -13.55 -23.87 -8.49
N ARG A 252 -12.84 -22.88 -9.03
CA ARG A 252 -11.54 -22.44 -8.51
C ARG A 252 -11.65 -21.94 -7.07
N GLU A 253 -12.67 -21.15 -6.76
CA GLU A 253 -12.88 -20.66 -5.39
C GLU A 253 -13.10 -21.83 -4.42
N GLU A 254 -13.93 -22.81 -4.78
CA GLU A 254 -14.15 -24.04 -3.98
C GLU A 254 -12.85 -24.83 -3.76
N ILE A 255 -12.08 -25.03 -4.83
CA ILE A 255 -10.79 -25.75 -4.80
C ILE A 255 -9.80 -25.02 -3.90
N LEU A 256 -9.67 -23.70 -4.04
CA LEU A 256 -8.75 -22.90 -3.23
C LEU A 256 -9.15 -22.94 -1.75
N GLN A 257 -10.44 -22.91 -1.43
CA GLN A 257 -10.93 -23.09 -0.06
C GLN A 257 -10.58 -24.47 0.50
N HIS A 258 -10.72 -25.54 -0.31
CA HIS A 258 -10.36 -26.89 0.13
C HIS A 258 -8.84 -27.05 0.33
N ILE A 259 -8.03 -26.54 -0.61
CA ILE A 259 -6.56 -26.49 -0.48
C ILE A 259 -6.17 -25.77 0.81
N GLN A 260 -6.78 -24.60 1.07
CA GLN A 260 -6.53 -23.84 2.28
C GLN A 260 -6.88 -24.66 3.55
N SER A 261 -7.99 -25.40 3.55
CA SER A 261 -8.34 -26.30 4.65
C SER A 261 -7.27 -27.38 4.89
N LEU A 262 -6.75 -27.99 3.82
CA LEU A 262 -5.67 -28.99 3.91
C LEU A 262 -4.35 -28.37 4.42
N GLN A 263 -3.99 -27.17 3.97
CA GLN A 263 -2.83 -26.43 4.49
C GLN A 263 -2.98 -26.10 5.97
N LEU A 264 -4.19 -25.73 6.42
CA LEU A 264 -4.48 -25.47 7.84
C LEU A 264 -4.35 -26.73 8.70
N ASN A 265 -4.66 -27.92 8.17
CA ASN A 265 -4.45 -29.18 8.89
C ASN A 265 -2.95 -29.44 9.14
N VAL A 266 -2.10 -29.21 8.13
CA VAL A 266 -0.63 -29.30 8.30
C VAL A 266 -0.13 -28.25 9.29
N LYS A 267 -0.63 -27.02 9.17
CA LYS A 267 -0.30 -25.92 10.09
C LYS A 267 -0.61 -26.27 11.55
N ASP A 268 -1.76 -26.88 11.83
CA ASP A 268 -2.14 -27.25 13.20
C ASP A 268 -1.15 -28.24 13.83
N VAL A 269 -0.71 -29.23 13.06
CA VAL A 269 0.34 -30.18 13.48
C VAL A 269 1.62 -29.41 13.84
N LEU A 270 2.08 -28.50 12.98
CA LEU A 270 3.27 -27.70 13.27
C LEU A 270 3.10 -26.82 14.51
N LEU A 271 1.94 -26.18 14.69
CA LEU A 271 1.65 -25.37 15.88
C LEU A 271 1.77 -26.19 17.16
N ASN A 272 1.25 -27.42 17.18
CA ASN A 272 1.33 -28.31 18.34
C ASN A 272 2.77 -28.66 18.74
N HIS A 273 3.68 -28.74 17.76
CA HIS A 273 5.06 -29.16 17.99
C HIS A 273 6.06 -28.00 18.17
N LEU A 274 5.80 -26.85 17.55
CA LEU A 274 6.75 -25.73 17.49
C LEU A 274 6.31 -24.48 18.25
N VAL A 275 5.03 -24.34 18.59
CA VAL A 275 4.51 -23.09 19.16
C VAL A 275 3.79 -23.36 20.47
N ARG A 276 2.80 -24.26 20.47
CA ARG A 276 1.83 -24.36 21.56
C ARG A 276 2.38 -24.90 22.87
N LYS A 277 3.57 -25.51 22.87
CA LYS A 277 4.25 -26.08 24.03
C LYS A 277 5.65 -25.48 24.25
N VAL A 278 5.97 -24.40 23.53
CA VAL A 278 7.30 -23.78 23.57
C VAL A 278 7.24 -22.53 24.43
N ARG A 279 8.16 -22.46 25.40
CA ARG A 279 8.30 -21.33 26.30
C ARG A 279 9.11 -20.23 25.61
N SER A 280 8.64 -18.99 25.72
CA SER A 280 9.41 -17.81 25.31
C SER A 280 10.64 -17.64 26.20
N LYS A 281 11.78 -17.28 25.61
CA LYS A 281 12.99 -16.92 26.38
C LYS A 281 12.74 -15.70 27.27
N PHE A 282 11.81 -14.83 26.87
CA PHE A 282 11.57 -13.54 27.50
C PHE A 282 10.29 -13.54 28.36
N GLY A 283 9.43 -14.55 28.22
CA GLY A 283 8.20 -14.71 28.99
C GLY A 283 8.38 -15.49 30.30
N PRO A 284 7.32 -15.52 31.15
CA PRO A 284 7.29 -16.31 32.38
C PRO A 284 7.26 -17.82 32.08
N GLU A 285 6.99 -18.65 33.08
CA GLU A 285 6.73 -20.07 32.88
C GLU A 285 5.46 -20.31 32.05
N LEU A 286 5.35 -21.49 31.43
CA LEU A 286 4.24 -21.87 30.54
C LEU A 286 2.88 -21.76 31.26
N ASP A 287 2.80 -22.25 32.50
CA ASP A 287 1.59 -22.21 33.33
C ASP A 287 1.12 -20.77 33.62
N ASN A 288 2.00 -19.79 33.47
CA ASN A 288 1.73 -18.36 33.64
C ASN A 288 1.60 -17.60 32.31
N GLY A 289 1.38 -18.31 31.20
CA GLY A 289 1.18 -17.68 29.90
C GLY A 289 2.45 -17.42 29.09
N GLY A 290 3.62 -17.94 29.51
CA GLY A 290 4.91 -17.72 28.85
C GLY A 290 5.15 -18.46 27.52
N TRP A 291 4.09 -18.72 26.76
CA TRP A 291 4.15 -19.39 25.45
C TRP A 291 4.68 -18.42 24.39
N ILE A 292 5.34 -18.91 23.34
CA ILE A 292 5.66 -18.06 22.19
C ILE A 292 4.41 -17.79 21.32
N GLU A 293 4.35 -16.61 20.70
CA GLU A 293 3.28 -16.24 19.74
C GLU A 293 3.34 -17.12 18.48
N GLY A 294 4.56 -17.43 18.05
CA GLY A 294 4.85 -18.16 16.83
C GLY A 294 6.35 -18.27 16.58
N VAL A 295 6.70 -18.74 15.39
CA VAL A 295 8.08 -18.86 14.94
C VAL A 295 8.28 -18.23 13.58
N VAL A 296 9.49 -17.76 13.33
CA VAL A 296 9.99 -17.40 11.99
C VAL A 296 10.89 -18.53 11.52
N MET A 297 10.65 -18.99 10.28
CA MET A 297 11.47 -20.00 9.62
C MET A 297 12.28 -19.32 8.52
N ARG A 298 13.61 -19.31 8.66
CA ARG A 298 14.57 -18.74 7.71
C ARG A 298 15.32 -19.87 7.01
N HIS A 299 15.27 -19.94 5.68
CA HIS A 299 16.05 -20.92 4.93
C HIS A 299 17.54 -20.62 5.10
N LYS A 300 18.34 -21.62 5.48
CA LYS A 300 19.77 -21.47 5.81
C LYS A 300 20.60 -20.91 4.65
N ASP A 301 20.34 -21.37 3.43
CA ASP A 301 21.12 -20.95 2.25
C ASP A 301 20.57 -19.69 1.56
N THR A 302 19.25 -19.58 1.39
CA THR A 302 18.64 -18.50 0.58
C THR A 302 18.21 -17.29 1.41
N GLY A 303 18.13 -17.42 2.73
CA GLY A 303 17.61 -16.38 3.62
C GLY A 303 16.09 -16.13 3.49
N LYS A 304 15.36 -16.85 2.62
CA LYS A 304 13.91 -16.73 2.47
C LYS A 304 13.20 -17.05 3.78
N GLN A 305 12.19 -16.25 4.12
CA GLN A 305 11.49 -16.34 5.41
C GLN A 305 9.98 -16.51 5.25
N PHE A 306 9.39 -17.31 6.12
CA PHE A 306 7.95 -17.34 6.41
C PHE A 306 7.72 -17.51 7.90
N LYS A 307 6.48 -17.30 8.36
CA LYS A 307 6.12 -17.39 9.79
C LYS A 307 4.99 -18.37 10.05
N LEU A 308 5.05 -19.02 11.21
CA LEU A 308 4.02 -19.89 11.75
C LEU A 308 3.48 -19.25 13.02
N VAL A 309 2.21 -18.85 13.02
CA VAL A 309 1.55 -18.15 14.13
C VAL A 309 0.19 -18.78 14.41
N ASP A 310 -0.14 -18.93 15.69
CA ASP A 310 -1.47 -19.35 16.13
C ASP A 310 -2.46 -18.18 16.04
N LYS A 311 -2.95 -17.92 14.82
CA LYS A 311 -3.79 -16.75 14.51
C LYS A 311 -5.06 -16.69 15.35
N SER A 312 -5.66 -17.82 15.70
CA SER A 312 -6.91 -17.83 16.48
C SER A 312 -6.66 -17.33 17.91
N VAL A 313 -5.61 -17.82 18.55
CA VAL A 313 -5.18 -17.39 19.88
C VAL A 313 -4.79 -15.91 19.87
N PHE A 314 -3.92 -15.51 18.94
CA PHE A 314 -3.45 -14.13 18.79
C PHE A 314 -4.61 -13.15 18.56
N THR A 315 -5.55 -13.50 17.68
CA THR A 315 -6.70 -12.63 17.37
C THR A 315 -7.64 -12.51 18.55
N ALA A 316 -7.91 -13.61 19.26
CA ALA A 316 -8.74 -13.60 20.46
C ALA A 316 -8.10 -12.73 21.56
N LEU A 317 -6.80 -12.86 21.78
CA LEU A 317 -6.08 -12.07 22.79
C LEU A 317 -6.02 -10.59 22.46
N ASN A 318 -5.69 -10.25 21.21
CA ASN A 318 -5.72 -8.85 20.79
C ASN A 318 -7.12 -8.25 20.93
N THR A 319 -8.16 -9.00 20.56
CA THR A 319 -9.55 -8.54 20.73
C THR A 319 -9.85 -8.27 22.21
N PHE A 320 -9.43 -9.18 23.09
CA PHE A 320 -9.63 -9.06 24.53
C PHE A 320 -8.87 -7.90 25.18
N TYR A 321 -7.58 -7.73 24.87
CA TYR A 321 -6.80 -6.62 25.43
C TYR A 321 -7.21 -5.26 24.85
N HIS A 322 -7.70 -5.23 23.61
CA HIS A 322 -8.12 -4.00 22.94
C HIS A 322 -9.62 -3.72 23.02
N GLU A 323 -10.43 -4.54 23.69
CA GLU A 323 -11.88 -4.39 23.72
C GLU A 323 -12.31 -3.00 24.20
N ILE A 324 -11.82 -2.56 25.37
CA ILE A 324 -12.12 -1.23 25.92
C ILE A 324 -11.47 -0.11 25.11
N ILE A 325 -10.20 -0.29 24.72
CA ILE A 325 -9.45 0.67 23.90
C ILE A 325 -10.18 0.95 22.58
N SER A 326 -10.81 -0.08 21.99
CA SER A 326 -11.53 0.03 20.73
C SER A 326 -12.76 0.93 20.80
N GLN A 327 -13.43 0.98 21.96
CA GLN A 327 -14.55 1.88 22.22
C GLN A 327 -14.10 3.35 22.30
N ILE A 328 -12.84 3.60 22.64
CA ILE A 328 -12.26 4.95 22.69
C ILE A 328 -11.75 5.37 21.30
N THR A 329 -10.90 4.55 20.67
CA THR A 329 -10.01 5.00 19.57
C THR A 329 -10.00 4.19 18.26
N ASP A 330 -10.53 2.96 18.20
CA ASP A 330 -10.27 2.07 17.04
C ASP A 330 -11.09 2.45 15.79
N HIS A 331 -10.41 2.55 14.64
CA HIS A 331 -10.96 2.77 13.30
C HIS A 331 -11.89 1.65 12.81
N ARG A 332 -11.82 0.44 13.38
CA ARG A 332 -12.66 -0.71 13.01
C ARG A 332 -14.00 -0.76 13.75
N ALA A 333 -14.09 -0.14 14.93
CA ALA A 333 -15.36 0.05 15.61
C ALA A 333 -16.06 1.28 15.01
N ALA A 334 -17.09 1.04 14.20
CA ALA A 334 -17.89 2.11 13.60
C ALA A 334 -18.37 3.13 14.64
N ASP A 335 -18.55 2.73 15.91
CA ASP A 335 -19.16 3.55 16.98
C ASP A 335 -18.19 4.08 18.05
N GLY A 336 -16.87 3.93 17.86
CA GLY A 336 -15.87 4.45 18.81
C GLY A 336 -16.00 5.97 19.05
N ILE A 337 -15.73 6.43 20.27
CA ILE A 337 -15.94 7.83 20.69
C ILE A 337 -15.17 8.79 19.78
N LYS A 338 -13.86 8.54 19.55
CA LYS A 338 -13.02 9.37 18.68
C LYS A 338 -13.54 9.41 17.25
N ASN A 339 -13.89 8.26 16.66
CA ASN A 339 -14.39 8.23 15.28
C ASN A 339 -15.72 8.98 15.13
N THR A 340 -16.61 8.83 16.10
CA THR A 340 -17.89 9.54 16.12
C THR A 340 -17.66 11.05 16.17
N LEU A 341 -16.78 11.50 17.07
CA LEU A 341 -16.38 12.90 17.18
C LEU A 341 -15.78 13.43 15.87
N MET A 342 -14.77 12.77 15.33
CA MET A 342 -14.07 13.22 14.11
C MET A 342 -14.99 13.29 12.90
N ARG A 343 -15.91 12.32 12.72
CA ARG A 343 -16.90 12.36 11.63
C ARG A 343 -17.95 13.44 11.84
N GLY A 344 -18.42 13.64 13.07
CA GLY A 344 -19.34 14.72 13.41
C GLY A 344 -18.74 16.09 13.10
N MET A 345 -17.50 16.31 13.53
CA MET A 345 -16.75 17.53 13.27
C MET A 345 -16.54 17.76 11.77
N ALA A 346 -16.06 16.74 11.05
CA ALA A 346 -15.84 16.80 9.60
C ALA A 346 -17.14 17.09 8.81
N SER A 347 -18.25 16.47 9.21
CA SER A 347 -19.54 16.65 8.53
C SER A 347 -20.12 18.04 8.77
N SER A 348 -19.94 18.62 9.96
CA SER A 348 -20.51 19.95 10.26
C SER A 348 -19.82 21.09 9.52
N ILE A 349 -18.60 20.87 9.01
CA ILE A 349 -17.90 21.82 8.13
C ILE A 349 -18.08 21.49 6.64
N GLY A 350 -19.00 20.58 6.28
CA GLY A 350 -19.27 20.22 4.88
C GLY A 350 -18.23 19.29 4.23
N HIS A 351 -17.27 18.78 5.00
CA HIS A 351 -16.15 17.97 4.50
C HIS A 351 -16.06 16.59 5.19
N PRO A 352 -17.10 15.73 5.08
CA PRO A 352 -17.19 14.47 5.84
C PRO A 352 -16.01 13.52 5.61
N ASN A 353 -15.37 13.56 4.44
CA ASN A 353 -14.20 12.73 4.12
C ASN A 353 -13.00 13.00 5.04
N LEU A 354 -12.87 14.20 5.61
CA LEU A 354 -11.79 14.55 6.55
C LEU A 354 -11.83 13.70 7.82
N GLY A 355 -13.02 13.23 8.22
CA GLY A 355 -13.24 12.36 9.39
C GLY A 355 -13.07 10.86 9.10
N THR A 356 -12.56 10.48 7.92
CA THR A 356 -12.47 9.08 7.48
C THR A 356 -11.04 8.67 7.10
N THR A 357 -10.86 7.39 6.75
CA THR A 357 -9.60 6.87 6.18
C THR A 357 -9.26 7.51 4.83
N ALA A 358 -10.23 8.07 4.13
CA ALA A 358 -10.01 8.79 2.86
C ALA A 358 -9.46 10.21 3.03
N ALA A 359 -9.30 10.70 4.25
CA ALA A 359 -8.88 12.07 4.54
C ALA A 359 -7.59 12.48 3.82
N LYS A 360 -6.57 11.60 3.76
CA LYS A 360 -5.30 11.92 3.08
C LYS A 360 -5.50 12.22 1.59
N LYS A 361 -6.23 11.35 0.88
CA LYS A 361 -6.56 11.54 -0.55
C LYS A 361 -7.46 12.77 -0.76
N TYR A 362 -8.38 13.00 0.17
CA TYR A 362 -9.28 14.15 0.12
C TYR A 362 -8.53 15.47 0.32
N ILE A 363 -7.63 15.55 1.29
CA ILE A 363 -6.74 16.70 1.52
C ILE A 363 -5.93 17.01 0.26
N GLN A 364 -5.30 15.98 -0.33
CA GLN A 364 -4.50 16.11 -1.56
C GLN A 364 -5.29 16.61 -2.77
N SER A 365 -6.61 16.37 -2.81
CA SER A 365 -7.45 16.89 -3.90
C SER A 365 -7.88 18.35 -3.72
N HIS A 366 -7.53 18.99 -2.59
CA HIS A 366 -7.93 20.37 -2.27
C HIS A 366 -6.75 21.34 -2.15
N GLY A 367 -5.53 20.92 -2.53
CA GLY A 367 -4.37 21.80 -2.58
C GLY A 367 -3.06 21.03 -2.55
N LYS A 368 -1.99 21.64 -3.07
CA LYS A 368 -0.63 21.10 -3.08
C LYS A 368 0.17 21.59 -1.88
N THR A 369 -0.19 22.75 -1.33
CA THR A 369 0.43 23.29 -0.11
C THR A 369 -0.55 23.25 1.07
N GLN A 370 -0.01 23.23 2.29
CA GLN A 370 -0.84 23.34 3.49
C GLN A 370 -1.73 24.59 3.44
N GLN A 371 -1.18 25.72 3.01
CA GLN A 371 -1.91 26.98 2.94
C GLN A 371 -3.08 26.91 1.95
N GLU A 372 -2.86 26.36 0.74
CA GLU A 372 -3.93 26.17 -0.26
C GLU A 372 -5.05 25.28 0.27
N VAL A 373 -4.70 24.17 0.91
CA VAL A 373 -5.70 23.25 1.48
C VAL A 373 -6.52 23.94 2.55
N LEU A 374 -5.87 24.68 3.47
CA LEU A 374 -6.55 25.41 4.52
C LEU A 374 -7.46 26.50 3.97
N THR A 375 -7.04 27.20 2.91
CA THR A 375 -7.87 28.19 2.22
C THR A 375 -9.07 27.54 1.55
N ASN A 376 -8.86 26.47 0.77
CA ASN A 376 -9.91 25.84 -0.03
C ASN A 376 -10.95 25.10 0.82
N LEU A 377 -10.50 24.35 1.83
CA LEU A 377 -11.40 23.66 2.76
C LEU A 377 -11.99 24.59 3.82
N GLY A 378 -11.31 25.70 4.12
CA GLY A 378 -11.78 26.70 5.06
C GLY A 378 -12.83 27.65 4.48
N HIS A 379 -12.97 27.69 3.15
CA HIS A 379 -13.86 28.59 2.44
C HIS A 379 -15.33 28.24 2.72
N ASN A 380 -16.13 29.25 3.04
CA ASN A 380 -17.57 29.15 3.38
C ASN A 380 -17.91 28.41 4.69
N ILE A 381 -16.96 28.21 5.60
CA ILE A 381 -17.26 27.73 6.96
C ILE A 381 -17.73 28.90 7.82
N ASP A 382 -18.95 28.81 8.38
CA ASP A 382 -19.38 29.67 9.48
C ASP A 382 -18.63 29.27 10.75
N VAL A 383 -17.62 30.06 11.11
CA VAL A 383 -16.73 29.79 12.24
C VAL A 383 -17.50 29.75 13.56
N ASN A 384 -18.43 30.67 13.79
CA ASN A 384 -19.14 30.77 15.06
C ASN A 384 -20.10 29.61 15.24
N GLN A 385 -20.91 29.32 14.21
CA GLN A 385 -21.83 28.18 14.23
C GLN A 385 -21.08 26.85 14.36
N THR A 386 -19.96 26.71 13.65
CA THR A 386 -19.12 25.52 13.72
C THR A 386 -18.51 25.34 15.10
N LYS A 387 -17.96 26.40 15.72
CA LYS A 387 -17.41 26.34 17.08
C LYS A 387 -18.46 25.87 18.08
N THR A 388 -19.66 26.44 18.08
CA THR A 388 -20.76 26.00 18.94
C THR A 388 -21.09 24.52 18.73
N THR A 389 -21.14 24.07 17.49
CA THR A 389 -21.41 22.67 17.13
C THR A 389 -20.30 21.74 17.61
N TRP A 390 -19.03 22.09 17.37
CA TRP A 390 -17.88 21.27 17.75
C TRP A 390 -17.70 21.20 19.26
N LEU A 391 -17.91 22.30 19.99
CA LEU A 391 -17.87 22.30 21.46
C LEU A 391 -18.93 21.37 22.05
N LYS A 392 -20.13 21.30 21.45
CA LYS A 392 -21.16 20.33 21.85
C LYS A 392 -20.68 18.88 21.62
N LEU A 393 -20.13 18.58 20.44
CA LEU A 393 -19.60 17.26 20.12
C LEU A 393 -18.46 16.84 21.07
N ILE A 394 -17.58 17.78 21.43
CA ILE A 394 -16.50 17.55 22.39
C ILE A 394 -17.07 17.25 23.78
N ASN A 395 -18.06 18.02 24.24
CA ASN A 395 -18.71 17.76 25.53
C ASN A 395 -19.39 16.38 25.55
N ASP A 396 -20.10 16.01 24.49
CA ASP A 396 -20.72 14.68 24.37
C ASP A 396 -19.65 13.57 24.40
N ALA A 397 -18.51 13.77 23.73
CA ALA A 397 -17.39 12.83 23.77
C ALA A 397 -16.76 12.72 25.16
N LYS A 398 -16.61 13.83 25.89
CA LYS A 398 -16.13 13.86 27.29
C LYS A 398 -17.06 13.07 28.22
N GLN A 399 -18.37 13.32 28.14
CA GLN A 399 -19.37 12.61 28.97
C GLN A 399 -19.35 11.10 28.70
N ARG A 400 -19.26 10.69 27.43
CA ARG A 400 -19.13 9.27 27.05
C ARG A 400 -17.84 8.66 27.60
N LEU A 401 -16.72 9.39 27.52
CA LEU A 401 -15.42 8.93 28.01
C LEU A 401 -15.42 8.78 29.53
N GLU A 402 -15.97 9.75 30.26
CA GLU A 402 -16.08 9.73 31.73
C GLU A 402 -16.95 8.57 32.21
N LYS A 403 -18.10 8.36 31.56
CA LYS A 403 -18.96 7.21 31.84
C LYS A 403 -18.21 5.89 31.64
N LEU A 404 -17.53 5.74 30.49
CA LEU A 404 -16.78 4.54 30.16
C LEU A 404 -15.63 4.30 31.15
N LEU A 405 -14.91 5.35 31.57
CA LEU A 405 -13.85 5.25 32.57
C LEU A 405 -14.39 4.84 33.94
N LYS A 406 -15.54 5.39 34.35
CA LYS A 406 -16.20 5.04 35.61
C LYS A 406 -16.65 3.57 35.61
N ASP A 407 -17.27 3.13 34.51
CA ASP A 407 -17.70 1.74 34.33
C ASP A 407 -16.48 0.80 34.31
N TYR A 408 -15.39 1.21 33.65
CA TYR A 408 -14.11 0.49 33.67
C TYR A 408 -13.55 0.38 35.10
N LYS A 409 -13.36 1.50 35.82
CA LYS A 409 -12.86 1.50 37.21
C LYS A 409 -13.72 0.63 38.14
N LYS A 410 -15.03 0.50 37.89
CA LYS A 410 -15.95 -0.35 38.65
C LYS A 410 -15.87 -1.84 38.28
N SER A 411 -15.61 -2.17 37.02
CA SER A 411 -15.62 -3.55 36.48
C SER A 411 -14.25 -4.23 36.43
N ASN A 412 -13.16 -3.48 36.54
CA ASN A 412 -11.78 -3.92 36.32
C ASN A 412 -11.17 -4.82 37.43
N ARG A 413 -11.94 -5.74 37.98
CA ARG A 413 -11.46 -6.75 38.94
C ARG A 413 -11.98 -8.14 38.60
N ASN A 414 -11.64 -8.69 37.42
CA ASN A 414 -11.68 -10.14 37.05
C ASN A 414 -12.28 -10.41 35.65
N ILE A 415 -11.83 -9.72 34.59
CA ILE A 415 -12.15 -10.14 33.22
C ILE A 415 -11.09 -11.18 32.82
N ASN A 416 -11.53 -12.40 32.53
CA ASN A 416 -10.67 -13.52 32.13
C ASN A 416 -11.09 -14.07 30.78
N LEU A 417 -10.13 -14.38 29.91
CA LEU A 417 -10.32 -15.10 28.66
C LEU A 417 -9.69 -16.49 28.78
N ASN A 418 -10.47 -17.53 28.48
CA ASN A 418 -10.00 -18.91 28.39
C ASN A 418 -9.96 -19.35 26.93
N ILE A 419 -8.82 -19.85 26.46
CA ILE A 419 -8.63 -20.34 25.08
C ILE A 419 -8.14 -21.80 25.14
N ASN A 420 -8.61 -22.64 24.21
CA ASN A 420 -8.26 -24.06 24.07
C ASN A 420 -8.54 -24.92 25.33
N ASN A 421 -9.82 -25.19 25.61
CA ASN A 421 -10.24 -26.16 26.65
C ASN A 421 -9.65 -25.95 28.06
N LYS A 422 -9.36 -24.69 28.44
CA LYS A 422 -8.81 -24.23 29.74
C LYS A 422 -7.28 -24.32 29.90
N ASP A 423 -6.53 -24.68 28.86
CA ASP A 423 -5.05 -24.73 28.94
C ASP A 423 -4.39 -23.34 28.94
N ARG A 424 -5.12 -22.29 28.54
CA ARG A 424 -4.61 -20.91 28.51
C ARG A 424 -5.62 -19.95 29.10
N MET A 425 -5.24 -19.30 30.19
CA MET A 425 -6.05 -18.29 30.90
C MET A 425 -5.31 -16.95 30.86
N PHE A 426 -6.03 -15.91 30.43
CA PHE A 426 -5.51 -14.55 30.35
C PHE A 426 -6.41 -13.62 31.14
N SER A 427 -5.81 -12.75 31.94
CA SER A 427 -6.53 -11.79 32.77
C SER A 427 -6.28 -10.37 32.28
N HIS A 428 -7.32 -9.55 32.31
CA HIS A 428 -7.22 -8.12 32.02
C HIS A 428 -6.76 -7.37 33.29
N THR A 429 -5.52 -7.61 33.73
CA THR A 429 -4.94 -7.01 34.95
C THR A 429 -3.52 -6.49 34.68
N GLY A 430 -2.94 -5.73 35.64
CA GLY A 430 -1.57 -5.22 35.53
C GLY A 430 -1.33 -4.33 34.30
N ALA A 431 -0.39 -4.73 33.45
CA ALA A 431 -0.01 -4.01 32.22
C ALA A 431 -1.18 -3.71 31.27
N ALA A 432 -2.15 -4.62 31.14
CA ALA A 432 -3.35 -4.40 30.33
C ALA A 432 -4.18 -3.23 30.87
N SER A 433 -4.32 -3.17 32.19
CA SER A 433 -5.01 -2.05 32.85
C SER A 433 -4.25 -0.75 32.72
N LYS A 434 -2.92 -0.78 32.87
CA LYS A 434 -2.07 0.40 32.69
C LYS A 434 -2.24 0.99 31.30
N LYS A 435 -2.15 0.17 30.25
CA LYS A 435 -2.32 0.58 28.84
C LYS A 435 -3.71 1.17 28.56
N THR A 436 -4.75 0.57 29.15
CA THR A 436 -6.12 1.08 29.04
C THR A 436 -6.24 2.47 29.70
N LEU A 437 -5.74 2.65 30.92
CA LEU A 437 -5.75 3.96 31.61
C LEU A 437 -4.93 5.03 30.86
N GLN A 438 -3.77 4.66 30.31
CA GLN A 438 -2.98 5.54 29.44
C GLN A 438 -3.80 6.04 28.24
N THR A 439 -4.56 5.15 27.59
CA THR A 439 -5.43 5.51 26.45
C THR A 439 -6.52 6.50 26.88
N PHE A 440 -7.14 6.30 28.05
CA PHE A 440 -8.12 7.26 28.59
C PHE A 440 -7.50 8.64 28.81
N ALA A 441 -6.32 8.70 29.46
CA ALA A 441 -5.65 9.95 29.77
C ALA A 441 -5.21 10.69 28.50
N GLU A 442 -4.63 9.99 27.51
CA GLU A 442 -4.26 10.58 26.21
C GLU A 442 -5.47 11.13 25.47
N PHE A 443 -6.58 10.39 25.46
CA PHE A 443 -7.78 10.84 24.77
C PHE A 443 -8.46 12.01 25.50
N LYS A 444 -8.46 12.03 26.84
CA LYS A 444 -8.94 13.17 27.63
C LYS A 444 -8.09 14.42 27.37
N GLN A 445 -6.76 14.28 27.32
CA GLN A 445 -5.86 15.37 26.94
C GLN A 445 -6.14 15.86 25.52
N PHE A 446 -6.31 14.95 24.55
CA PHE A 446 -6.70 15.30 23.19
C PHE A 446 -8.00 16.11 23.15
N LEU A 447 -9.04 15.70 23.89
CA LEU A 447 -10.31 16.43 23.94
C LEU A 447 -10.13 17.84 24.51
N ASN A 448 -9.37 18.00 25.59
CA ASN A 448 -9.10 19.30 26.21
C ASN A 448 -8.30 20.22 25.29
N THR A 449 -7.21 19.71 24.68
CA THR A 449 -6.39 20.50 23.75
C THR A 449 -7.19 20.89 22.50
N THR A 450 -8.02 19.99 21.99
CA THR A 450 -8.90 20.28 20.84
C THR A 450 -9.93 21.35 21.23
N GLU A 451 -10.55 21.25 22.41
CA GLU A 451 -11.49 22.27 22.91
C GLU A 451 -10.86 23.66 22.97
N THR A 452 -9.68 23.77 23.56
CA THR A 452 -8.94 25.05 23.62
C THR A 452 -8.63 25.57 22.22
N ALA A 453 -8.18 24.71 21.31
CA ALA A 453 -7.90 25.11 19.93
C ALA A 453 -9.17 25.59 19.20
N ILE A 454 -10.32 24.94 19.43
CA ILE A 454 -11.62 25.36 18.88
C ILE A 454 -11.99 26.75 19.40
N GLN A 455 -11.84 26.99 20.71
CA GLN A 455 -12.12 28.29 21.32
C GLN A 455 -11.24 29.39 20.73
N GLN A 456 -9.98 29.09 20.41
CA GLN A 456 -9.01 30.01 19.83
C GLN A 456 -9.16 30.18 18.31
N ALA A 457 -9.86 29.28 17.61
CA ALA A 457 -10.04 29.35 16.16
C ALA A 457 -10.77 30.64 15.75
N THR A 458 -10.21 31.33 14.76
CA THR A 458 -10.72 32.59 14.21
C THR A 458 -11.14 32.47 12.75
N THR A 459 -10.63 31.48 12.02
CA THR A 459 -10.92 31.25 10.61
C THR A 459 -11.44 29.82 10.34
N GLY A 460 -12.09 29.62 9.20
CA GLY A 460 -12.45 28.27 8.73
C GLY A 460 -11.21 27.39 8.52
N GLY A 461 -10.10 27.99 8.09
CA GLY A 461 -8.81 27.32 7.98
C GLY A 461 -8.30 26.80 9.32
N ASP A 462 -8.45 27.57 10.41
CA ASP A 462 -8.08 27.11 11.76
C ASP A 462 -8.85 25.85 12.15
N LEU A 463 -10.15 25.80 11.85
CA LEU A 463 -11.00 24.64 12.12
C LEU A 463 -10.56 23.41 11.31
N VAL A 464 -10.27 23.58 10.01
CA VAL A 464 -9.71 22.50 9.18
C VAL A 464 -8.37 22.02 9.76
N ASN A 465 -7.50 22.94 10.19
CA ASN A 465 -6.22 22.60 10.77
C ASN A 465 -6.36 21.83 12.10
N ILE A 466 -7.33 22.17 12.95
CA ILE A 466 -7.64 21.40 14.17
C ILE A 466 -8.02 19.96 13.84
N LEU A 467 -8.80 19.76 12.76
CA LEU A 467 -9.30 18.44 12.39
C LEU A 467 -8.23 17.55 11.73
N VAL A 468 -7.35 18.12 10.90
CA VAL A 468 -6.42 17.35 10.07
C VAL A 468 -4.97 17.85 10.06
N GLY A 469 -4.57 18.70 11.00
CA GLY A 469 -3.24 19.33 11.06
C GLY A 469 -2.06 18.35 10.97
N ASP A 470 -2.13 17.22 11.67
CA ASP A 470 -1.09 16.17 11.59
C ASP A 470 -0.98 15.57 10.18
N LYS A 471 -2.10 15.48 9.44
CA LYS A 471 -2.14 14.98 8.06
C LYS A 471 -1.69 16.03 7.05
N LEU A 472 -1.77 17.33 7.39
CA LEU A 472 -1.32 18.44 6.56
C LEU A 472 0.20 18.59 6.54
N LYS A 473 0.90 18.24 7.63
CA LYS A 473 2.38 18.20 7.67
C LYS A 473 2.97 17.22 6.65
N ALA A 474 2.26 16.13 6.36
CA ALA A 474 2.63 15.20 5.30
C ALA A 474 2.40 15.77 3.87
N VAL A 475 1.62 16.85 3.74
CA VAL A 475 1.41 17.58 2.47
C VAL A 475 2.52 18.62 2.26
N SER A 476 3.04 19.24 3.34
CA SER A 476 4.19 20.15 3.23
C SER A 476 5.51 19.43 2.95
N GLU A 477 5.67 18.18 3.41
CA GLU A 477 6.81 17.32 3.06
C GLU A 477 6.64 16.61 1.72
N SER A 478 5.41 16.49 1.22
CA SER A 478 5.21 16.25 -0.20
C SER A 478 5.48 17.55 -0.96
N LYS A 479 6.76 17.80 -1.25
CA LYS A 479 7.09 18.30 -2.58
C LYS A 479 6.50 17.27 -3.57
N LEU A 480 5.22 17.43 -3.88
CA LEU A 480 4.67 17.06 -5.17
C LEU A 480 5.39 17.95 -6.17
N THR A 481 6.60 17.53 -6.51
CA THR A 481 7.18 17.87 -7.79
C THR A 481 6.21 17.27 -8.80
N GLU A 482 5.55 18.13 -9.57
CA GLU A 482 4.94 17.71 -10.82
C GLU A 482 6.05 17.19 -11.73
N GLY A 483 6.24 15.88 -11.68
CA GLY A 483 7.22 15.13 -12.44
C GLY A 483 7.23 13.72 -11.88
N GLY A 484 7.06 12.71 -12.73
CA GLY A 484 7.03 11.32 -12.32
C GLY A 484 8.37 10.89 -11.74
N HIS A 485 8.66 11.17 -10.46
CA HIS A 485 9.81 10.61 -9.76
C HIS A 485 9.37 9.38 -8.98
N ALA A 486 9.27 8.26 -9.71
CA ALA A 486 9.04 6.96 -9.12
C ALA A 486 10.26 6.53 -8.29
N VAL A 487 11.48 6.93 -8.68
CA VAL A 487 12.75 6.57 -8.06
C VAL A 487 13.46 7.77 -7.43
N PRO A 488 14.21 7.60 -6.32
CA PRO A 488 14.95 8.69 -5.69
C PRO A 488 16.15 9.15 -6.55
N ASN A 489 16.56 10.40 -6.36
CA ASN A 489 17.80 11.00 -6.90
C ASN A 489 17.90 11.05 -8.44
N ALA A 490 16.80 10.97 -9.17
CA ALA A 490 16.75 11.26 -10.61
C ALA A 490 16.63 12.77 -10.86
N GLY A 491 17.23 13.24 -11.95
CA GLY A 491 17.27 14.63 -12.37
C GLY A 491 17.23 14.75 -13.90
N ALA A 492 17.42 15.97 -14.40
CA ALA A 492 17.27 16.25 -15.83
C ALA A 492 18.46 15.75 -16.68
N ILE A 493 18.13 15.33 -17.91
CA ILE A 493 19.07 14.87 -18.94
C ILE A 493 18.95 15.74 -20.20
N THR A 494 20.08 16.07 -20.84
CA THR A 494 20.10 16.81 -22.10
C THR A 494 19.87 15.89 -23.30
N ARG A 495 19.47 16.46 -24.43
CA ARG A 495 19.23 15.71 -25.68
C ARG A 495 20.49 14.94 -26.13
N GLU A 496 21.66 15.52 -25.94
CA GLU A 496 22.96 15.00 -26.37
C GLU A 496 23.44 13.83 -25.47
N GLU A 497 23.02 13.82 -24.20
CA GLU A 497 23.34 12.76 -23.22
C GLU A 497 22.44 11.52 -23.35
N ILE A 498 21.25 11.63 -23.97
CA ILE A 498 20.32 10.51 -24.13
C ILE A 498 20.93 9.37 -24.97
N PRO A 499 21.49 9.59 -26.19
CA PRO A 499 22.04 8.51 -27.00
C PRO A 499 23.12 7.64 -26.32
N PRO A 500 24.14 8.20 -25.64
CA PRO A 500 25.13 7.38 -24.92
C PRO A 500 24.52 6.69 -23.69
N THR A 501 23.59 7.34 -22.97
CA THR A 501 22.91 6.75 -21.81
C THR A 501 22.07 5.53 -22.21
N ILE A 502 21.31 5.62 -23.31
CA ILE A 502 20.55 4.50 -23.85
C ILE A 502 21.45 3.37 -24.37
N GLN A 503 22.62 3.72 -24.93
CA GLN A 503 23.60 2.71 -25.35
C GLN A 503 24.13 1.91 -24.17
N LYS A 504 24.40 2.58 -23.03
CA LYS A 504 24.82 1.90 -21.80
C LYS A 504 23.69 1.04 -21.23
N LEU A 505 22.47 1.57 -21.13
CA LEU A 505 21.31 0.82 -20.67
C LEU A 505 21.10 -0.45 -21.50
N SER A 506 21.17 -0.34 -22.83
CA SER A 506 21.04 -1.45 -23.78
C SER A 506 21.93 -2.65 -23.43
N SER A 507 23.19 -2.38 -23.08
CA SER A 507 24.16 -3.44 -22.70
C SER A 507 23.77 -4.17 -21.40
N ILE A 508 23.13 -3.46 -20.46
CA ILE A 508 22.73 -3.99 -19.15
C ILE A 508 21.47 -4.83 -19.26
N ILE A 509 20.45 -4.32 -19.96
CA ILE A 509 19.16 -5.00 -20.07
C ILE A 509 19.09 -6.02 -21.20
N ASN A 510 20.13 -6.11 -22.04
CA ASN A 510 20.21 -6.96 -23.23
C ASN A 510 19.05 -6.71 -24.20
N ILE A 511 18.74 -5.43 -24.44
CA ILE A 511 17.76 -4.98 -25.43
C ILE A 511 18.50 -4.09 -26.43
N PRO A 512 18.39 -4.30 -27.75
CA PRO A 512 19.12 -3.50 -28.74
C PRO A 512 18.87 -1.99 -28.57
N ALA A 513 19.95 -1.19 -28.54
CA ALA A 513 19.86 0.26 -28.35
C ALA A 513 19.00 0.95 -29.42
N ILE A 514 19.01 0.42 -30.65
CA ILE A 514 18.15 0.90 -31.74
C ILE A 514 16.66 0.73 -31.39
N MET A 515 16.29 -0.38 -30.75
CA MET A 515 14.91 -0.63 -30.32
C MET A 515 14.52 0.34 -29.20
N LEU A 516 15.36 0.49 -28.17
CA LEU A 516 15.11 1.42 -27.07
C LEU A 516 14.92 2.85 -27.58
N LYS A 517 15.80 3.33 -28.47
CA LYS A 517 15.68 4.66 -29.08
C LYS A 517 14.40 4.80 -29.91
N SER A 518 14.10 3.81 -30.76
CA SER A 518 12.90 3.84 -31.60
C SER A 518 11.59 3.77 -30.82
N ASN A 519 11.64 3.25 -29.58
CA ASN A 519 10.50 3.09 -28.69
C ASN A 519 10.40 4.13 -27.58
N MET A 520 11.25 5.16 -27.61
CA MET A 520 11.10 6.30 -26.71
C MET A 520 9.74 6.98 -26.92
N LEU A 521 9.11 7.37 -25.81
CA LEU A 521 7.80 7.99 -25.78
C LEU A 521 7.92 9.48 -25.40
N GLY A 522 6.82 10.22 -25.56
CA GLY A 522 6.75 11.60 -25.11
C GLY A 522 7.72 12.53 -25.82
N SER A 523 8.26 13.48 -25.05
CA SER A 523 9.17 14.54 -25.51
C SER A 523 10.65 14.19 -25.38
N ALA A 524 10.99 13.06 -24.75
CA ALA A 524 12.38 12.65 -24.55
C ALA A 524 13.11 12.58 -25.90
N GLY A 525 14.25 13.27 -26.01
CA GLY A 525 15.04 13.35 -27.25
C GLY A 525 14.50 14.31 -28.32
N LYS A 526 13.33 14.93 -28.12
CA LYS A 526 12.76 15.96 -29.03
C LYS A 526 13.04 17.37 -28.53
N THR A 527 12.98 17.59 -27.22
CA THR A 527 13.30 18.87 -26.57
C THR A 527 14.78 18.96 -26.22
N ALA A 528 15.28 20.16 -25.91
CA ALA A 528 16.68 20.35 -25.46
C ALA A 528 16.96 19.65 -24.12
N LEU A 529 15.97 19.64 -23.23
CA LEU A 529 16.05 19.05 -21.89
C LEU A 529 14.87 18.11 -21.64
N SER A 530 15.13 16.98 -20.99
CA SER A 530 14.12 15.99 -20.57
C SER A 530 14.21 15.72 -19.06
N GLY A 531 13.08 15.44 -18.41
CA GLY A 531 13.06 15.12 -16.97
C GLY A 531 13.24 13.63 -16.68
N ASP A 532 12.71 12.81 -17.55
CA ASP A 532 12.66 11.35 -17.54
C ASP A 532 12.72 10.83 -18.98
N ILE A 533 12.93 9.52 -19.12
CA ILE A 533 12.92 8.83 -20.41
C ILE A 533 11.92 7.68 -20.35
N ASP A 534 10.78 7.85 -21.01
CA ASP A 534 9.80 6.79 -21.18
C ASP A 534 10.15 5.92 -22.40
N ILE A 535 10.12 4.60 -22.26
CA ILE A 535 10.40 3.64 -23.34
C ILE A 535 9.32 2.57 -23.37
N ALA A 536 8.64 2.43 -24.51
CA ALA A 536 7.71 1.33 -24.73
C ALA A 536 8.43 0.00 -24.96
N LEU A 537 8.01 -1.02 -24.21
CA LEU A 537 8.40 -2.41 -24.42
C LEU A 537 7.15 -3.23 -24.74
N ASP A 538 7.26 -4.15 -25.69
CA ASP A 538 6.16 -5.04 -26.05
C ASP A 538 5.87 -6.00 -24.89
N GLU A 539 4.68 -5.90 -24.31
CA GLU A 539 4.22 -6.75 -23.20
C GLU A 539 4.14 -8.26 -23.55
N ASN A 540 4.12 -8.60 -24.85
CA ASN A 540 4.18 -9.99 -25.31
C ASN A 540 5.61 -10.52 -25.38
N THR A 541 6.61 -9.63 -25.41
CA THR A 541 8.03 -9.98 -25.48
C THR A 541 8.71 -9.89 -24.12
N TYR A 542 8.35 -8.86 -23.33
CA TYR A 542 8.93 -8.60 -22.02
C TYR A 542 7.85 -8.71 -20.95
N HIS A 543 8.20 -9.22 -19.78
CA HIS A 543 7.31 -9.30 -18.64
C HIS A 543 7.80 -8.39 -17.52
N GLN A 544 6.88 -7.61 -16.93
CA GLN A 544 7.18 -6.58 -15.93
C GLN A 544 7.97 -7.19 -14.77
N ASP A 545 7.60 -8.41 -14.38
CA ASP A 545 8.20 -9.06 -13.25
C ASP A 545 9.64 -9.52 -13.50
N GLU A 546 9.90 -10.14 -14.64
CA GLU A 546 11.22 -10.60 -15.06
C GLU A 546 12.18 -9.42 -15.28
N LEU A 547 11.68 -8.37 -15.94
CA LEU A 547 12.45 -7.16 -16.22
C LEU A 547 12.86 -6.47 -14.92
N HIS A 548 11.92 -6.37 -13.97
CA HIS A 548 12.19 -5.82 -12.65
C HIS A 548 13.23 -6.61 -11.87
N GLU A 549 13.16 -7.95 -11.83
CA GLU A 549 14.17 -8.74 -11.11
C GLU A 549 15.55 -8.63 -11.75
N LYS A 550 15.62 -8.69 -13.09
CA LYS A 550 16.88 -8.50 -13.82
C LYS A 550 17.49 -7.13 -13.53
N LEU A 551 16.67 -6.08 -13.53
CA LEU A 551 17.11 -4.72 -13.25
C LEU A 551 17.51 -4.54 -11.79
N LYS A 552 16.77 -5.12 -10.84
CA LYS A 552 17.14 -5.11 -9.42
C LYS A 552 18.49 -5.78 -9.19
N ALA A 553 18.70 -6.94 -9.80
CA ALA A 553 19.97 -7.66 -9.70
C ALA A 553 21.15 -6.87 -10.28
N THR A 554 20.90 -6.04 -11.32
CA THR A 554 21.98 -5.33 -12.03
C THR A 554 22.23 -3.91 -11.52
N LEU A 555 21.18 -3.19 -11.14
CA LEU A 555 21.22 -1.78 -10.74
C LEU A 555 21.08 -1.58 -9.22
N GLY A 556 20.70 -2.62 -8.48
CA GLY A 556 20.40 -2.55 -7.05
C GLY A 556 18.94 -2.17 -6.78
N GLU A 557 18.39 -2.71 -5.69
CA GLU A 557 16.97 -2.58 -5.33
C GLU A 557 16.51 -1.12 -5.15
N SER A 558 17.35 -0.25 -4.58
CA SER A 558 17.02 1.17 -4.37
C SER A 558 16.90 1.98 -5.67
N ASN A 559 17.41 1.45 -6.79
CA ASN A 559 17.39 2.12 -8.08
C ASN A 559 16.28 1.62 -9.01
N VAL A 560 15.43 0.69 -8.57
CA VAL A 560 14.40 0.07 -9.40
C VAL A 560 13.08 0.03 -8.66
N LYS A 561 12.01 0.52 -9.29
CA LYS A 561 10.67 0.50 -8.72
C LYS A 561 9.67 -0.04 -9.74
N ILE A 562 8.81 -0.93 -9.26
CA ILE A 562 7.69 -1.44 -10.04
C ILE A 562 6.41 -0.66 -9.72
N LEU A 563 5.70 -0.24 -10.76
CA LEU A 563 4.37 0.35 -10.65
C LEU A 563 3.37 -0.67 -11.20
N HIS A 564 3.03 -1.67 -10.37
CA HIS A 564 2.19 -2.82 -10.77
C HIS A 564 0.85 -2.41 -11.39
N GLY A 565 0.23 -1.32 -10.93
CA GLY A 565 -1.04 -0.83 -11.47
C GLY A 565 -0.96 -0.21 -12.88
N PHE A 566 0.25 0.04 -13.37
CA PHE A 566 0.50 0.77 -14.63
C PHE A 566 1.34 -0.02 -15.64
N ASN A 567 1.78 -1.23 -15.33
CA ASN A 567 2.73 -2.00 -16.15
C ASN A 567 4.04 -1.24 -16.45
N ILE A 568 4.56 -0.48 -15.47
CA ILE A 568 5.81 0.28 -15.62
C ILE A 568 6.89 -0.27 -14.69
N VAL A 569 8.12 -0.36 -15.19
CA VAL A 569 9.33 -0.53 -14.36
C VAL A 569 10.19 0.72 -14.49
N SER A 570 10.25 1.50 -13.41
CA SER A 570 11.01 2.74 -13.33
C SER A 570 12.41 2.46 -12.78
N ILE A 571 13.44 3.02 -13.40
CA ILE A 571 14.82 2.89 -12.94
C ILE A 571 15.51 4.24 -12.79
N SER A 572 16.32 4.40 -11.75
CA SER A 572 17.26 5.50 -11.59
C SER A 572 18.57 5.08 -12.24
N PHE A 573 18.95 5.71 -13.35
CA PHE A 573 20.07 5.28 -14.18
C PHE A 573 21.12 6.40 -14.32
N PRO A 574 22.43 6.11 -14.21
CA PRO A 574 23.48 7.13 -14.41
C PRO A 574 23.40 7.76 -15.80
N ILE A 575 23.61 9.07 -15.87
CA ILE A 575 23.71 9.79 -17.15
C ILE A 575 25.13 9.61 -17.70
N GLU A 576 25.24 9.10 -18.92
CA GLU A 576 26.53 8.99 -19.61
C GLU A 576 26.91 10.32 -20.25
N ASN A 577 28.19 10.68 -20.19
CA ASN A 577 28.73 11.99 -20.59
C ASN A 577 28.07 13.16 -19.84
N TYR A 578 27.72 12.94 -18.57
CA TYR A 578 27.12 13.96 -17.73
C TYR A 578 28.02 15.20 -17.59
N ASP A 579 27.49 16.35 -17.96
CA ASP A 579 28.14 17.65 -17.80
C ASP A 579 27.41 18.48 -16.72
N ASP A 580 28.07 18.63 -15.57
CA ASP A 580 27.56 19.36 -14.42
C ASP A 580 27.64 20.89 -14.57
N SER A 581 28.31 21.39 -15.61
CA SER A 581 28.39 22.82 -15.91
C SER A 581 27.14 23.36 -16.62
N ILE A 582 26.31 22.48 -17.18
CA ILE A 582 25.08 22.85 -17.89
C ILE A 582 24.01 23.29 -16.88
N GLN A 583 23.62 24.57 -16.95
CA GLN A 583 22.55 25.13 -16.12
C GLN A 583 21.16 24.78 -16.69
N THR A 584 20.27 24.31 -15.82
CA THR A 584 18.91 23.91 -16.18
C THR A 584 17.90 24.31 -15.11
N ASP A 585 16.66 24.60 -15.50
CA ASP A 585 15.58 24.96 -14.56
C ASP A 585 15.15 23.80 -13.65
N LYS A 586 15.54 22.58 -14.00
CA LYS A 586 15.32 21.36 -13.21
C LYS A 586 16.64 20.89 -12.58
N PRO A 587 16.64 20.29 -11.38
CA PRO A 587 17.86 19.76 -10.77
C PRO A 587 18.56 18.72 -11.66
N ARG A 588 19.87 18.89 -11.89
CA ARG A 588 20.74 17.90 -12.50
C ARG A 588 21.41 17.07 -11.40
N THR A 589 21.21 15.75 -11.38
CA THR A 589 21.69 14.88 -10.30
C THR A 589 22.76 13.87 -10.74
N GLY A 590 23.16 13.90 -12.01
CA GLY A 590 23.99 12.85 -12.62
C GLY A 590 23.25 11.54 -12.89
N ARG A 591 21.94 11.48 -12.61
CA ARG A 591 21.09 10.31 -12.86
C ARG A 591 19.77 10.74 -13.49
N VAL A 592 19.17 9.89 -14.29
CA VAL A 592 17.86 10.12 -14.92
C VAL A 592 16.91 8.98 -14.58
N GLN A 593 15.61 9.28 -14.48
CA GLN A 593 14.60 8.24 -14.42
C GLN A 593 14.32 7.70 -15.81
N ILE A 594 14.33 6.39 -15.96
CA ILE A 594 13.93 5.70 -17.19
C ILE A 594 12.74 4.80 -16.86
N ASP A 595 11.62 5.04 -17.53
CA ASP A 595 10.38 4.29 -17.33
C ASP A 595 10.19 3.29 -18.48
N LEU A 596 10.35 2.01 -18.18
CA LEU A 596 10.09 0.92 -19.11
C LEU A 596 8.61 0.59 -19.04
N MET A 597 7.84 1.08 -20.02
CA MET A 597 6.38 0.95 -20.09
C MET A 597 6.00 -0.27 -20.92
N LEU A 598 5.45 -1.30 -20.27
CA LEU A 598 5.04 -2.52 -20.94
C LEU A 598 3.61 -2.39 -21.49
N GLY A 599 3.45 -2.58 -22.79
CA GLY A 599 2.17 -2.55 -23.48
C GLY A 599 2.35 -2.76 -24.99
N LYS A 600 1.38 -2.33 -25.80
CA LYS A 600 1.52 -2.32 -27.26
C LYS A 600 2.33 -1.10 -27.71
N PRO A 601 3.55 -1.25 -28.28
CA PRO A 601 4.41 -0.10 -28.55
C PRO A 601 3.80 0.96 -29.48
N ASN A 602 3.10 0.54 -30.53
CA ASN A 602 2.43 1.48 -31.45
C ASN A 602 1.35 2.31 -30.75
N TRP A 603 0.56 1.66 -29.88
CA TRP A 603 -0.47 2.34 -29.10
C TRP A 603 0.13 3.29 -28.06
N LEU A 604 1.16 2.84 -27.32
CA LEU A 604 1.86 3.68 -26.34
C LEU A 604 2.49 4.91 -27.00
N LYS A 605 3.13 4.73 -28.17
CA LYS A 605 3.67 5.85 -28.97
C LYS A 605 2.60 6.85 -29.35
N PHE A 606 1.42 6.37 -29.74
CA PHE A 606 0.29 7.24 -30.05
C PHE A 606 -0.30 7.90 -28.81
N GLY A 607 -0.56 7.19 -27.72
CA GLY A 607 -1.20 7.70 -26.51
C GLY A 607 -0.33 8.70 -25.74
N TYR A 608 0.98 8.47 -25.73
CA TYR A 608 1.99 9.34 -25.10
C TYR A 608 2.70 10.23 -26.14
N PHE A 609 2.12 10.41 -27.34
CA PHE A 609 2.75 11.23 -28.36
C PHE A 609 2.93 12.67 -27.87
N SER A 610 4.11 13.22 -28.17
CA SER A 610 4.40 14.65 -28.03
C SER A 610 5.02 15.15 -29.31
N ALA A 611 4.50 16.25 -29.83
CA ALA A 611 5.03 16.91 -31.02
C ALA A 611 6.35 17.66 -30.75
N GLY A 612 6.76 17.80 -29.48
CA GLY A 612 7.92 18.60 -29.09
C GLY A 612 7.70 20.07 -29.45
N ASP A 613 8.73 20.72 -30.00
CA ASP A 613 8.72 22.14 -30.35
C ASP A 613 7.76 22.48 -31.52
N ARG A 614 7.09 21.49 -32.14
CA ARG A 614 6.04 21.71 -33.16
C ARG A 614 4.68 22.13 -32.60
N SER A 615 4.49 22.07 -31.28
CA SER A 615 3.23 22.38 -30.60
C SER A 615 3.52 23.34 -29.45
N GLU A 616 2.69 24.36 -29.27
CA GLU A 616 2.81 25.28 -28.13
C GLU A 616 2.44 24.55 -26.82
N TYR A 617 1.55 23.56 -26.93
CA TYR A 617 1.07 22.78 -25.80
C TYR A 617 1.82 21.46 -25.63
N LYS A 618 1.96 21.01 -24.38
CA LYS A 618 2.49 19.68 -24.05
C LYS A 618 1.59 18.58 -24.61
N GLY A 619 2.17 17.44 -24.97
CA GLY A 619 1.44 16.26 -25.46
C GLY A 619 0.28 15.81 -24.54
N LEU A 620 0.37 16.08 -23.23
CA LEU A 620 -0.73 15.87 -22.28
C LEU A 620 -2.03 16.55 -22.71
N PHE A 621 -1.98 17.79 -23.21
CA PHE A 621 -3.17 18.54 -23.63
C PHE A 621 -3.85 17.84 -24.81
N ARG A 622 -3.06 17.46 -25.81
CA ARG A 622 -3.50 16.70 -26.98
C ARG A 622 -4.15 15.38 -26.55
N THR A 623 -3.52 14.63 -25.65
CA THR A 623 -4.08 13.37 -25.15
C THR A 623 -5.36 13.56 -24.34
N VAL A 624 -5.47 14.63 -23.54
CA VAL A 624 -6.71 14.96 -22.82
C VAL A 624 -7.85 15.29 -23.78
N LEU A 625 -7.58 16.01 -24.89
CA LEU A 625 -8.60 16.25 -25.92
C LEU A 625 -9.07 14.95 -26.57
N LEU A 626 -8.18 14.01 -26.89
CA LEU A 626 -8.57 12.72 -27.44
C LEU A 626 -9.42 11.92 -26.46
N ILE A 627 -9.07 11.94 -25.17
CA ILE A 627 -9.86 11.29 -24.11
C ILE A 627 -11.25 11.93 -23.99
N ALA A 628 -11.33 13.26 -24.00
CA ALA A 628 -12.59 13.99 -23.93
C ALA A 628 -13.46 13.76 -25.18
N THR A 629 -12.84 13.71 -26.36
CA THR A 629 -13.50 13.38 -27.62
C THR A 629 -14.03 11.95 -27.61
N ALA A 630 -13.25 10.97 -27.12
CA ALA A 630 -13.77 9.61 -26.96
C ALA A 630 -15.01 9.61 -26.05
N ALA A 631 -14.94 10.30 -24.91
CA ALA A 631 -16.06 10.36 -23.98
C ALA A 631 -17.34 10.98 -24.56
N SER A 632 -17.26 11.84 -25.59
CA SER A 632 -18.44 12.46 -26.21
C SER A 632 -19.31 11.47 -26.99
N PHE A 633 -18.79 10.28 -27.29
CA PHE A 633 -19.57 9.20 -27.88
C PHE A 633 -20.34 8.38 -26.84
N GLY A 634 -20.24 8.69 -25.54
CA GLY A 634 -20.93 7.95 -24.49
C GLY A 634 -22.43 8.29 -24.38
N GLN A 635 -23.22 7.30 -23.98
CA GLN A 635 -24.62 7.40 -23.63
C GLN A 635 -24.79 7.40 -22.10
N ALA A 636 -25.56 8.35 -21.58
CA ALA A 636 -26.05 8.33 -20.20
C ALA A 636 -27.46 7.71 -20.17
N VAL A 637 -27.73 6.90 -19.16
CA VAL A 637 -29.06 6.38 -18.84
C VAL A 637 -29.60 7.17 -17.66
N LEU A 638 -30.78 7.75 -17.83
CA LEU A 638 -31.45 8.59 -16.85
C LEU A 638 -32.59 7.83 -16.18
N ASN A 639 -32.82 8.07 -14.89
CA ASN A 639 -34.06 7.65 -14.23
C ASN A 639 -35.20 8.64 -14.53
N LYS A 640 -36.37 8.40 -13.93
CA LYS A 640 -37.57 9.24 -14.07
C LYS A 640 -37.38 10.67 -13.55
N ASP A 641 -36.40 10.89 -12.68
CA ASP A 641 -36.07 12.20 -12.09
C ASP A 641 -34.93 12.91 -12.85
N ASN A 642 -34.59 12.45 -14.07
CA ASN A 642 -33.49 12.94 -14.90
C ASN A 642 -32.09 12.79 -14.26
N GLU A 643 -31.92 11.90 -13.29
CA GLU A 643 -30.61 11.59 -12.71
C GLU A 643 -29.90 10.49 -13.48
N ILE A 644 -28.58 10.64 -13.67
CA ILE A 644 -27.77 9.62 -14.34
C ILE A 644 -27.60 8.40 -13.44
N VAL A 645 -28.26 7.30 -13.83
CA VAL A 645 -28.20 5.97 -13.18
C VAL A 645 -27.25 5.01 -13.88
N GLY A 646 -26.97 5.23 -15.17
CA GLY A 646 -26.06 4.42 -15.97
C GLY A 646 -25.25 5.25 -16.95
N LYS A 647 -24.06 4.76 -17.33
CA LYS A 647 -23.21 5.32 -18.38
C LYS A 647 -22.62 4.19 -19.20
N LEU A 648 -22.74 4.29 -20.51
CA LEU A 648 -22.20 3.35 -21.48
C LEU A 648 -21.41 4.13 -22.51
N GLY A 649 -20.14 3.81 -22.72
CA GLY A 649 -19.40 4.47 -23.79
C GLY A 649 -17.93 4.11 -23.86
N PRO A 650 -17.24 4.59 -24.90
CA PRO A 650 -15.82 4.37 -25.08
C PRO A 650 -15.00 5.15 -24.04
N VAL A 651 -13.97 4.48 -23.55
CA VAL A 651 -12.99 5.02 -22.61
C VAL A 651 -11.62 4.83 -23.23
N PHE A 652 -10.92 5.96 -23.44
CA PHE A 652 -9.54 5.98 -23.92
C PHE A 652 -8.60 5.62 -22.78
N LEU A 653 -7.90 4.49 -22.90
CA LEU A 653 -6.95 3.97 -21.91
C LEU A 653 -5.55 3.97 -22.51
N LEU A 654 -4.62 4.69 -21.88
CA LEU A 654 -3.26 4.88 -22.41
C LEU A 654 -2.48 3.59 -22.63
N ASN A 655 -2.79 2.53 -21.88
CA ASN A 655 -2.16 1.22 -21.97
C ASN A 655 -2.95 0.18 -22.76
N LEU A 656 -4.25 0.42 -23.04
CA LEU A 656 -5.17 -0.65 -23.46
C LEU A 656 -6.04 -0.34 -24.69
N GLY A 657 -5.86 0.81 -25.33
CA GLY A 657 -6.71 1.25 -26.43
C GLY A 657 -7.96 1.99 -25.96
N VAL A 658 -8.85 2.27 -26.93
CA VAL A 658 -10.22 2.72 -26.69
C VAL A 658 -11.10 1.49 -26.47
N ARG A 659 -11.81 1.43 -25.33
CA ARG A 659 -12.70 0.30 -24.98
C ARG A 659 -14.03 0.77 -24.46
N ILE A 660 -15.10 0.02 -24.73
CA ILE A 660 -16.41 0.31 -24.14
C ILE A 660 -16.43 -0.10 -22.67
N GLN A 661 -16.95 0.80 -21.83
CA GLN A 661 -17.23 0.53 -20.44
C GLN A 661 -18.68 0.86 -20.12
N ALA A 662 -19.32 -0.06 -19.41
CA ALA A 662 -20.60 0.16 -18.76
C ALA A 662 -20.36 0.42 -17.27
N LYS A 663 -20.98 1.48 -16.76
CA LYS A 663 -20.95 1.85 -15.35
C LYS A 663 -22.35 2.17 -14.89
N LYS A 664 -22.70 1.73 -13.68
CA LYS A 664 -23.97 2.09 -13.04
C LYS A 664 -23.75 2.75 -11.70
N ARG A 665 -24.77 3.46 -11.23
CA ARG A 665 -24.80 3.98 -9.85
C ARG A 665 -24.87 2.82 -8.87
N LYS A 666 -24.17 2.99 -7.74
CA LYS A 666 -24.27 2.05 -6.62
C LYS A 666 -25.55 2.30 -5.85
N TYR A 667 -26.15 1.25 -5.31
CA TYR A 667 -27.31 1.35 -4.43
C TYR A 667 -27.01 0.65 -3.11
N ASN A 668 -27.56 1.14 -2.01
CA ASN A 668 -27.45 0.46 -0.72
C ASN A 668 -28.50 -0.66 -0.59
N LYS A 669 -28.45 -1.42 0.52
CA LYS A 669 -29.40 -2.52 0.78
C LYS A 669 -30.88 -2.08 0.89
N LYS A 670 -31.14 -0.78 1.04
CA LYS A 670 -32.48 -0.18 1.09
C LYS A 670 -32.96 0.34 -0.27
N GLY A 671 -32.14 0.22 -1.32
CA GLY A 671 -32.44 0.73 -2.66
C GLY A 671 -32.14 2.21 -2.86
N GLU A 672 -31.45 2.87 -1.91
CA GLU A 672 -31.08 4.29 -2.03
C GLU A 672 -29.78 4.43 -2.83
N MET A 673 -29.73 5.42 -3.73
CA MET A 673 -28.58 5.69 -4.57
C MET A 673 -27.38 6.18 -3.74
N LEU A 674 -26.23 5.55 -3.92
CA LEU A 674 -24.97 5.88 -3.26
C LEU A 674 -24.08 6.77 -4.13
N LYS A 675 -23.21 7.55 -3.48
CA LYS A 675 -22.19 8.35 -4.16
C LYS A 675 -21.09 7.44 -4.71
N GLY A 676 -21.16 7.12 -5.99
CA GLY A 676 -20.15 6.35 -6.69
C GLY A 676 -20.72 5.57 -7.87
N GLU A 677 -19.84 5.12 -8.75
CA GLU A 677 -20.18 4.27 -9.88
C GLU A 677 -19.47 2.93 -9.70
N GLU A 678 -20.07 1.85 -10.19
CA GLU A 678 -19.42 0.56 -10.34
C GLU A 678 -19.39 0.15 -11.81
N LYS A 679 -18.30 -0.49 -12.21
CA LYS A 679 -18.17 -1.07 -13.54
C LYS A 679 -18.92 -2.39 -13.57
N VAL A 680 -19.78 -2.56 -14.57
CA VAL A 680 -20.55 -3.79 -14.77
C VAL A 680 -20.25 -4.39 -16.13
N SER A 681 -20.61 -5.66 -16.34
CA SER A 681 -20.51 -6.27 -17.66
C SER A 681 -21.53 -5.65 -18.61
N LEU A 682 -21.27 -5.67 -19.93
CA LEU A 682 -22.23 -5.19 -20.92
C LEU A 682 -23.55 -5.97 -20.86
N ASN A 683 -23.50 -7.27 -20.56
CA ASN A 683 -24.69 -8.11 -20.42
C ASN A 683 -25.52 -7.71 -19.20
N ASP A 684 -24.87 -7.46 -18.05
CA ASP A 684 -25.57 -6.99 -16.85
C ASP A 684 -26.17 -5.60 -17.07
N PHE A 685 -25.43 -4.72 -17.76
CA PHE A 685 -25.94 -3.40 -18.12
C PHE A 685 -27.13 -3.50 -19.07
N LYS A 686 -27.11 -4.38 -20.08
CA LYS A 686 -28.24 -4.62 -21.01
C LYS A 686 -29.47 -5.15 -20.28
N ARG A 687 -29.25 -6.02 -19.30
CA ARG A 687 -30.33 -6.61 -18.49
C ARG A 687 -30.99 -5.57 -17.60
N GLU A 688 -30.21 -4.65 -17.05
CA GLU A 688 -30.66 -3.62 -16.12
C GLU A 688 -31.21 -2.38 -16.83
N PHE A 689 -30.67 -2.04 -17.99
CA PHE A 689 -31.03 -0.90 -18.84
C PHE A 689 -31.26 -1.39 -20.28
N PRO A 690 -32.38 -2.09 -20.56
CA PRO A 690 -32.68 -2.64 -21.88
C PRO A 690 -32.83 -1.57 -22.97
N GLU A 691 -33.07 -0.32 -22.60
CA GLU A 691 -33.12 0.86 -23.47
C GLU A 691 -31.74 1.37 -23.93
N ALA A 692 -30.66 0.91 -23.31
CA ALA A 692 -29.31 1.30 -23.71
C ALA A 692 -28.91 0.62 -25.02
N ASP A 693 -28.44 1.41 -26.00
CA ASP A 693 -28.03 0.91 -27.31
C ASP A 693 -26.59 0.37 -27.24
N ILE A 694 -26.47 -0.83 -26.68
CA ILE A 694 -25.19 -1.54 -26.54
C ILE A 694 -24.72 -2.07 -27.90
N ASP A 695 -25.65 -2.39 -28.79
CA ASP A 695 -25.36 -3.02 -30.07
C ASP A 695 -24.67 -2.04 -31.05
N ARG A 696 -24.87 -0.72 -30.89
CA ARG A 696 -24.15 0.34 -31.61
C ARG A 696 -22.62 0.22 -31.58
N TYR A 697 -22.04 -0.33 -30.52
CA TYR A 697 -20.59 -0.48 -30.41
C TYR A 697 -20.09 -1.89 -30.76
N GLY A 698 -20.96 -2.89 -30.78
CA GLY A 698 -20.59 -4.30 -30.97
C GLY A 698 -20.03 -4.98 -29.70
N ASN A 699 -20.06 -6.32 -29.68
CA ASN A 699 -19.94 -7.12 -28.43
C ASN A 699 -18.59 -7.07 -27.70
N LYS A 700 -17.51 -6.51 -28.29
CA LYS A 700 -16.19 -6.28 -27.66
C LYS A 700 -15.41 -5.20 -28.40
N PHE A 701 -15.96 -3.99 -28.48
CA PHE A 701 -15.25 -2.88 -29.12
C PHE A 701 -13.96 -2.54 -28.35
N VAL A 702 -12.84 -2.88 -28.99
CA VAL A 702 -11.48 -2.51 -28.60
C VAL A 702 -10.81 -2.00 -29.86
N ILE A 703 -10.41 -0.74 -29.86
CA ILE A 703 -9.59 -0.17 -30.92
C ILE A 703 -8.27 0.26 -30.29
N ASP A 704 -7.17 -0.35 -30.71
CA ASP A 704 -5.82 0.01 -30.28
C ASP A 704 -4.87 0.29 -31.45
N GLU A 705 -5.38 0.27 -32.67
CA GLU A 705 -4.66 0.76 -33.85
C GLU A 705 -4.87 2.28 -34.01
N PRO A 706 -3.79 3.10 -34.02
CA PRO A 706 -3.90 4.57 -34.04
C PRO A 706 -4.75 5.15 -35.16
N ASN A 707 -4.64 4.63 -36.38
CA ASN A 707 -5.42 5.11 -37.53
C ASN A 707 -6.91 4.76 -37.38
N GLU A 708 -7.23 3.61 -36.81
CA GLU A 708 -8.61 3.23 -36.53
C GLU A 708 -9.21 4.11 -35.43
N VAL A 709 -8.44 4.48 -34.41
CA VAL A 709 -8.87 5.45 -33.38
C VAL A 709 -9.10 6.84 -33.99
N ALA A 710 -8.21 7.30 -34.87
CA ALA A 710 -8.39 8.59 -35.55
C ALA A 710 -9.70 8.59 -36.36
N LYS A 711 -9.94 7.53 -37.14
CA LYS A 711 -11.17 7.35 -37.90
C LYS A 711 -12.40 7.24 -37.01
N PHE A 712 -12.30 6.58 -35.86
CA PHE A 712 -13.40 6.48 -34.90
C PHE A 712 -13.76 7.84 -34.30
N LEU A 713 -12.77 8.65 -33.91
CA LEU A 713 -13.00 9.92 -33.23
C LEU A 713 -13.43 11.05 -34.17
N PHE A 714 -12.91 11.06 -35.40
CA PHE A 714 -13.02 12.20 -36.33
C PHE A 714 -13.35 11.81 -37.78
N GLY A 715 -13.65 10.54 -38.06
CA GLY A 715 -14.01 10.12 -39.43
C GLY A 715 -15.30 10.75 -39.95
N ASP A 716 -16.15 11.25 -39.05
CA ASP A 716 -17.35 12.04 -39.36
C ASP A 716 -17.01 13.42 -39.94
N VAL A 717 -15.89 14.03 -39.52
CA VAL A 717 -15.45 15.35 -39.99
C VAL A 717 -14.35 15.27 -41.05
N LYS A 718 -13.54 14.20 -41.04
CA LYS A 718 -12.45 13.97 -42.00
C LYS A 718 -12.40 12.48 -42.42
N PRO A 719 -13.01 12.09 -43.56
CA PRO A 719 -13.14 10.68 -43.95
C PRO A 719 -11.84 9.90 -44.13
N ASN A 720 -10.76 10.56 -44.57
CA ASN A 720 -9.44 9.96 -44.79
C ASN A 720 -8.44 10.31 -43.68
N ILE A 721 -8.93 10.50 -42.45
CA ILE A 721 -8.08 10.85 -41.31
C ILE A 721 -7.11 9.73 -40.93
N THR A 722 -5.92 10.13 -40.51
CA THR A 722 -4.85 9.29 -40.02
C THR A 722 -4.42 9.72 -38.62
N ALA A 723 -3.66 8.89 -37.91
CA ALA A 723 -3.14 9.20 -36.59
C ALA A 723 -2.26 10.46 -36.57
N SER A 724 -1.53 10.73 -37.66
CA SER A 724 -0.66 11.91 -37.78
C SER A 724 -1.43 13.23 -37.92
N ASP A 725 -2.72 13.19 -38.25
CA ASP A 725 -3.59 14.37 -38.24
C ASP A 725 -3.99 14.77 -36.80
N LEU A 726 -3.52 14.03 -35.79
CA LEU A 726 -3.81 14.24 -34.38
C LEU A 726 -2.51 14.45 -33.59
N ASP A 727 -1.42 14.88 -34.22
CA ASP A 727 -0.09 14.94 -33.60
C ASP A 727 0.01 16.11 -32.62
N THR A 728 -0.60 17.25 -32.94
CA THR A 728 -0.56 18.46 -32.11
C THR A 728 -1.90 18.76 -31.43
N PHE A 729 -1.87 19.60 -30.41
CA PHE A 729 -3.10 20.03 -29.75
C PHE A 729 -3.97 20.86 -30.70
N GLU A 730 -3.34 21.73 -31.47
CA GLU A 730 -3.96 22.67 -32.42
C GLU A 730 -4.67 21.93 -33.56
N GLU A 731 -4.08 20.85 -34.08
CA GLU A 731 -4.69 19.99 -35.09
C GLU A 731 -5.97 19.32 -34.55
N VAL A 732 -5.92 18.80 -33.32
CA VAL A 732 -7.08 18.18 -32.67
C VAL A 732 -8.18 19.22 -32.41
N ILE A 733 -7.83 20.44 -31.98
CA ILE A 733 -8.78 21.55 -31.83
C ILE A 733 -9.45 21.89 -33.16
N ALA A 734 -8.69 21.99 -34.26
CA ALA A 734 -9.22 22.31 -35.58
C ALA A 734 -10.25 21.27 -36.06
N LEU A 735 -10.07 19.99 -35.69
CA LEU A 735 -11.05 18.94 -35.96
C LEU A 735 -12.26 19.02 -35.02
N ILE A 736 -12.08 19.33 -33.74
CA ILE A 736 -13.20 19.50 -32.79
C ILE A 736 -14.11 20.65 -33.23
N LYS A 737 -13.56 21.77 -33.73
CA LYS A 737 -14.35 22.91 -34.24
C LYS A 737 -15.31 22.58 -35.38
N GLN A 738 -15.09 21.46 -36.07
CA GLN A 738 -15.95 20.98 -37.16
C GLN A 738 -17.12 20.10 -36.66
N LYS A 739 -17.12 19.71 -35.38
CA LYS A 739 -18.20 18.93 -34.76
C LYS A 739 -19.37 19.83 -34.35
N PRO A 740 -20.58 19.30 -34.10
CA PRO A 740 -21.69 20.08 -33.54
C PRO A 740 -21.34 20.80 -32.24
N THR A 741 -21.86 22.01 -32.04
CA THR A 741 -21.55 22.89 -30.88
C THR A 741 -21.78 22.19 -29.53
N GLU A 742 -22.81 21.35 -29.41
CA GLU A 742 -23.09 20.57 -28.20
C GLU A 742 -21.95 19.60 -27.85
N ILE A 743 -21.37 18.95 -28.87
CA ILE A 743 -20.23 18.04 -28.72
C ILE A 743 -18.98 18.84 -28.37
N GLN A 744 -18.76 19.99 -29.01
CA GLN A 744 -17.64 20.89 -28.69
C GLN A 744 -17.67 21.30 -27.21
N ASN A 745 -18.82 21.77 -26.72
CA ASN A 745 -19.02 22.17 -25.33
C ASN A 745 -18.78 21.01 -24.35
N PHE A 746 -19.25 19.80 -24.70
CA PHE A 746 -19.00 18.61 -23.89
C PHE A 746 -17.50 18.27 -23.80
N ILE A 747 -16.81 18.27 -24.94
CA ILE A 747 -15.38 17.97 -25.03
C ILE A 747 -14.59 19.01 -24.22
N LYS A 748 -14.90 20.30 -24.40
CA LYS A 748 -14.30 21.41 -23.64
C LYS A 748 -14.47 21.20 -22.14
N ALA A 749 -15.70 21.02 -21.66
CA ALA A 749 -15.98 20.82 -20.23
C ALA A 749 -15.21 19.61 -19.66
N LYS A 750 -15.14 18.50 -20.40
CA LYS A 750 -14.40 17.31 -19.98
C LYS A 750 -12.88 17.49 -20.02
N ALA A 751 -12.36 18.21 -21.00
CA ALA A 751 -10.95 18.53 -21.10
C ALA A 751 -10.53 19.48 -19.97
N THR A 752 -11.32 20.53 -19.69
CA THR A 752 -11.10 21.44 -18.57
C THR A 752 -11.10 20.71 -17.23
N GLU A 753 -12.07 19.84 -16.97
CA GLU A 753 -12.11 19.01 -15.75
C GLU A 753 -10.82 18.20 -15.57
N ARG A 754 -10.33 17.56 -16.65
CA ARG A 754 -9.15 16.70 -16.61
C ARG A 754 -7.84 17.46 -16.53
N LEU A 755 -7.69 18.55 -17.26
CA LEU A 755 -6.50 19.40 -17.18
C LEU A 755 -6.39 20.04 -15.79
N LYS A 756 -7.50 20.54 -15.24
CA LYS A 756 -7.52 21.11 -13.90
C LYS A 756 -7.11 20.10 -12.85
N ALA A 757 -7.59 18.86 -12.96
CA ALA A 757 -7.14 17.75 -12.11
C ALA A 757 -5.65 17.42 -12.26
N ALA A 758 -5.04 17.76 -13.41
CA ALA A 758 -3.62 17.63 -13.70
C ALA A 758 -2.82 18.93 -13.45
N GLY A 759 -3.40 19.94 -12.80
CA GLY A 759 -2.71 21.20 -12.47
C GLY A 759 -2.55 22.18 -13.64
N HIS A 760 -3.32 22.01 -14.71
CA HIS A 760 -3.28 22.86 -15.90
C HIS A 760 -4.64 23.50 -16.19
N ASP A 761 -4.63 24.73 -16.68
CA ASP A 761 -5.84 25.39 -17.17
C ASP A 761 -6.08 25.06 -18.64
N PHE A 762 -7.35 24.90 -19.01
CA PHE A 762 -7.72 24.77 -20.42
C PHE A 762 -7.63 26.15 -21.10
N PRO A 763 -7.10 26.25 -22.33
CA PRO A 763 -7.07 27.53 -23.04
C PRO A 763 -8.49 27.87 -23.53
N GLU A 764 -9.21 28.65 -22.72
CA GLU A 764 -10.65 28.90 -22.89
C GLU A 764 -11.03 29.51 -24.25
N ASP A 765 -10.11 30.23 -24.90
CA ASP A 765 -10.33 30.93 -26.16
C ASP A 765 -10.28 30.02 -27.41
N LEU A 766 -10.00 28.72 -27.23
CA LEU A 766 -9.70 27.81 -28.35
C LEU A 766 -10.85 26.90 -28.80
N ILE A 767 -11.94 26.77 -28.03
CA ILE A 767 -13.17 26.03 -28.43
C ILE A 767 -14.40 26.86 -28.10
#